data_AF-A0A9X0DDZ5-F1
#
_entry.id   AF-A0A9X0DDZ5-F1
#
_cell.length_a   1.000
_cell.length_b   1.000
_cell.length_c   1.000
_cell.angle_alpha   90.00
_cell.angle_beta   90.00
_cell.angle_gamma   90.00
#
_symmetry.space_group_name_H-M   'P 1'
#
loop_
_entity.id
_entity.type
_entity.pdbx_description
1 polymer ?
#
loop_
_entity_poly.entity_id
_entity_poly.type
_entity_poly.pdbx_seq_one_letter_code
_entity_poly.pdbx_strand_id
1 'polypeptide(L)'
;MASSLQLSGRRRCSSSVSSWNGHLTGSVYTILVILLCWVQPSWQQKDALNDFCRRWGHQTTVIDRQLFIDGGMVDWNPLSQNPSNYSNSWLLYNDLDTSPSAVGMPQLHANLSKNASIPDVSGGVLWGDEVNKRFYLFGGDYFGTSPSSPNLYSYDILYNQWENFGPPNNGVTSVSYGMGVGISDLGQGYMLGGWQSNASIPGWSGPPIATSGMIKYDYQMGTWTNNTGPDQFGRAEGVMLYLPASRIGVLVYFGGIQTPYNNQTVVASPMNQIHVYDIQSSQWYTQNATGDIPEDRRRFCAGATWAPDQSSYNIYLYGGAGFGANASGFDDVYILSLPSFTWIKWWENTPGDARPHNMLSCNVVDGAQMLIVGGSFPLDQSTCDSPNSWGTHNLNLNEPVKGLPWNTYQPNLTSYAVPSVIISVVGGSPTGGATMQSPSAGFQNNDLNVYFQQKASAVNRTPTRAITTATGSSISKPSGTQLASAAIVGIVVGVVVGIVGLLAACFCIIRTRKSRAHVPEVSVPIVSPYNAGNTSKMHPQRPERNYDPQNPHIAQQGSTSAYQVLPSHAPDAVELSGTISNSGNYSTINAGGNLVYSPNDEGVPPYVSNWHHPNSPPQNQKHFSPTSPHSQQNQFSPVPTELDGGSTIFSASPTPTYSTLGRMTSKKIAPIHETYYST
;
A
#
# COMPACT_ATOMS: atom_id res chain seq x y z
N MET A 1 -55.63 28.41 35.02
CA MET A 1 -56.64 27.34 34.89
C MET A 1 -55.83 26.05 34.84
N ALA A 2 -55.76 25.21 35.88
CA ALA A 2 -56.84 24.34 36.39
C ALA A 2 -57.38 23.45 35.23
N SER A 3 -57.30 22.12 35.23
CA SER A 3 -57.42 21.13 36.33
C SER A 3 -56.52 19.91 36.02
N SER A 4 -55.70 19.31 36.90
CA SER A 4 -55.91 18.63 38.20
C SER A 4 -56.59 17.24 38.13
N LEU A 5 -55.82 16.17 38.32
CA LEU A 5 -56.10 15.09 39.28
C LEU A 5 -54.87 14.19 39.52
N GLN A 6 -54.70 13.75 40.77
CA GLN A 6 -53.57 12.96 41.26
C GLN A 6 -53.76 11.46 41.04
N LEU A 7 -52.67 10.67 41.11
CA LEU A 7 -52.63 9.52 42.02
C LEU A 7 -51.20 9.03 42.33
N SER A 8 -51.01 8.62 43.57
CA SER A 8 -49.76 8.10 44.15
C SER A 8 -49.41 6.69 43.68
N GLY A 9 -48.12 6.36 43.57
CA GLY A 9 -47.72 4.98 43.29
C GLY A 9 -46.23 4.66 43.28
N ARG A 10 -45.53 4.77 44.42
CA ARG A 10 -44.22 4.10 44.60
C ARG A 10 -44.43 2.58 44.60
N ARG A 11 -44.38 1.91 43.45
CA ARG A 11 -44.25 0.45 43.39
C ARG A 11 -42.79 0.07 43.66
N ARG A 12 -42.53 -0.47 44.86
CA ARG A 12 -41.37 -1.31 45.10
C ARG A 12 -41.50 -2.54 44.20
N CYS A 13 -40.52 -2.81 43.33
CA CYS A 13 -40.38 -4.14 42.76
C CYS A 13 -39.93 -5.09 43.87
N SER A 14 -40.84 -5.93 44.36
CA SER A 14 -40.52 -7.02 45.26
C SER A 14 -39.83 -8.13 44.47
N SER A 15 -38.51 -8.25 44.62
CA SER A 15 -37.77 -9.44 44.19
C SER A 15 -38.13 -10.61 45.10
N SER A 16 -39.18 -11.35 44.76
CA SER A 16 -39.50 -12.62 45.41
C SER A 16 -38.48 -13.67 44.97
N VAL A 17 -37.32 -13.70 45.61
CA VAL A 17 -36.35 -14.79 45.47
C VAL A 17 -36.96 -16.02 46.15
N SER A 18 -37.62 -16.88 45.37
CA SER A 18 -37.96 -18.21 45.82
C SER A 18 -36.68 -19.02 45.96
N SER A 19 -36.37 -19.44 47.19
CA SER A 19 -35.16 -20.21 47.49
C SER A 19 -35.25 -21.62 46.91
N TRP A 20 -34.85 -21.77 45.66
CA TRP A 20 -34.58 -23.08 45.06
C TRP A 20 -33.32 -23.66 45.70
N ASN A 21 -33.50 -24.41 46.80
CA ASN A 21 -32.47 -25.27 47.38
C ASN A 21 -32.24 -26.52 46.49
N GLY A 22 -31.85 -26.28 45.24
CA GLY A 22 -31.25 -27.30 44.38
C GLY A 22 -29.75 -27.29 44.59
N HIS A 23 -29.21 -28.27 45.32
CA HIS A 23 -27.77 -28.51 45.38
C HIS A 23 -27.26 -28.88 43.98
N LEU A 24 -26.78 -27.89 43.23
CA LEU A 24 -25.91 -28.11 42.09
C LEU A 24 -24.69 -28.88 42.58
N THR A 25 -24.52 -30.11 42.10
CA THR A 25 -23.36 -30.94 42.43
C THR A 25 -22.09 -30.23 41.97
N GLY A 26 -21.00 -30.35 42.74
CA GLY A 26 -19.78 -29.56 42.53
C GLY A 26 -19.26 -29.59 41.08
N SER A 27 -19.44 -30.71 40.39
CA SER A 27 -19.11 -30.88 38.97
C SER A 27 -19.78 -29.88 38.03
N VAL A 28 -21.02 -29.44 38.30
CA VAL A 28 -21.70 -28.45 37.45
C VAL A 28 -21.08 -27.07 37.64
N TYR A 29 -20.69 -26.72 38.86
CA TYR A 29 -19.93 -25.49 39.13
C TYR A 29 -18.57 -25.51 38.45
N THR A 30 -17.86 -26.65 38.47
CA THR A 30 -16.58 -26.79 37.75
C THR A 30 -16.78 -26.63 36.24
N ILE A 31 -17.82 -27.23 35.65
CA ILE A 31 -18.14 -27.08 34.22
C ILE A 31 -18.50 -25.64 33.85
N LEU A 32 -19.25 -24.92 34.70
CA LEU A 32 -19.61 -23.51 34.46
C LEU A 32 -18.39 -22.58 34.56
N VAL A 33 -17.50 -22.79 35.54
CA VAL A 33 -16.23 -22.06 35.65
C VAL A 33 -15.31 -22.38 34.48
N ILE A 34 -15.20 -23.65 34.05
CA ILE A 34 -14.43 -24.02 32.86
C ILE A 34 -15.03 -23.36 31.62
N LEU A 35 -16.35 -23.39 31.40
CA LEU A 35 -16.99 -22.70 30.28
C LEU A 35 -16.70 -21.19 30.29
N LEU A 36 -16.77 -20.53 31.46
CA LEU A 36 -16.42 -19.11 31.60
C LEU A 36 -14.92 -18.83 31.37
N CYS A 37 -14.02 -19.75 31.72
CA CYS A 37 -12.60 -19.64 31.38
C CYS A 37 -12.30 -19.91 29.88
N TRP A 38 -13.21 -20.56 29.16
CA TRP A 38 -13.13 -20.79 27.71
C TRP A 38 -13.84 -19.70 26.90
N VAL A 39 -14.65 -18.85 27.53
CA VAL A 39 -14.97 -17.51 27.00
C VAL A 39 -13.72 -16.64 27.16
N GLN A 40 -12.75 -16.84 26.26
CA GLN A 40 -11.83 -15.76 25.92
C GLN A 40 -12.66 -14.52 25.58
N PRO A 41 -12.28 -13.30 26.01
CA PRO A 41 -12.84 -12.12 25.41
C PRO A 41 -12.46 -12.15 23.93
N SER A 42 -13.43 -12.48 23.06
CA SER A 42 -13.29 -12.27 21.64
C SER A 42 -13.13 -10.76 21.47
N TRP A 43 -11.90 -10.32 21.21
CA TRP A 43 -11.65 -8.99 20.70
C TRP A 43 -12.52 -8.86 19.47
N GLN A 44 -13.58 -8.06 19.57
CA GLN A 44 -14.54 -7.89 18.49
C GLN A 44 -13.78 -7.26 17.34
N GLN A 45 -13.50 -8.07 16.31
CA GLN A 45 -12.80 -7.61 15.12
C GLN A 45 -13.62 -6.46 14.54
N LYS A 46 -12.95 -5.31 14.38
CA LYS A 46 -13.58 -4.10 13.86
C LYS A 46 -14.04 -4.32 12.44
N ASP A 47 -15.27 -3.95 12.16
CA ASP A 47 -15.91 -4.20 10.88
C ASP A 47 -15.56 -3.09 9.88
N ALA A 48 -14.92 -3.47 8.76
CA ALA A 48 -14.44 -2.52 7.74
C ALA A 48 -15.54 -1.68 7.06
N LEU A 49 -16.82 -2.07 7.18
CA LEU A 49 -17.95 -1.38 6.58
C LEU A 49 -18.70 -0.51 7.60
N ASN A 50 -18.82 -0.96 8.85
CA ASN A 50 -19.64 -0.34 9.88
C ASN A 50 -18.83 0.49 10.90
N ASP A 51 -17.61 0.07 11.23
CA ASP A 51 -16.75 0.75 12.20
C ASP A 51 -15.75 1.72 11.55
N PHE A 52 -15.75 1.88 10.22
CA PHE A 52 -14.76 2.70 9.52
C PHE A 52 -14.75 4.17 9.99
N CYS A 53 -13.55 4.75 10.14
CA CYS A 53 -13.37 6.18 10.39
C CYS A 53 -12.39 6.89 9.44
N ARG A 54 -11.19 6.33 9.24
CA ARG A 54 -10.14 6.89 8.35
C ARG A 54 -9.27 5.75 7.80
N ARG A 55 -8.65 5.95 6.64
CA ARG A 55 -7.57 5.09 6.10
C ARG A 55 -6.50 5.94 5.42
N TRP A 56 -5.24 5.51 5.46
CA TRP A 56 -4.16 6.19 4.73
C TRP A 56 -2.97 5.29 4.44
N GLY A 57 -2.21 5.66 3.41
CA GLY A 57 -1.05 4.91 2.93
C GLY A 57 -1.40 3.50 2.43
N HIS A 58 -2.67 3.26 2.12
CA HIS A 58 -3.17 2.06 1.45
C HIS A 58 -2.83 2.11 -0.04
N GLN A 59 -2.96 0.97 -0.69
CA GLN A 59 -2.65 0.77 -2.09
C GLN A 59 -3.93 0.43 -2.85
N THR A 60 -4.06 0.91 -4.09
CA THR A 60 -5.24 0.66 -4.91
C THR A 60 -4.91 0.22 -6.33
N THR A 61 -5.82 -0.54 -6.94
CA THR A 61 -5.81 -0.83 -8.38
C THR A 61 -7.24 -1.07 -8.86
N VAL A 62 -7.54 -0.70 -10.10
CA VAL A 62 -8.80 -1.06 -10.77
C VAL A 62 -8.56 -2.30 -11.63
N ILE A 63 -9.47 -3.28 -11.56
CA ILE A 63 -9.59 -4.40 -12.50
C ILE A 63 -11.08 -4.70 -12.67
N ASP A 64 -11.57 -4.87 -13.91
CA ASP A 64 -12.94 -5.31 -14.21
C ASP A 64 -14.03 -4.52 -13.46
N ARG A 65 -13.89 -3.18 -13.45
CA ARG A 65 -14.81 -2.26 -12.75
C ARG A 65 -14.88 -2.49 -11.22
N GLN A 66 -13.85 -3.08 -10.64
CA GLN A 66 -13.67 -3.18 -9.19
C GLN A 66 -12.40 -2.41 -8.80
N LEU A 67 -12.56 -1.41 -7.94
CA LEU A 67 -11.45 -0.69 -7.33
C LEU A 67 -11.06 -1.40 -6.04
N PHE A 68 -9.99 -2.20 -6.11
CA PHE A 68 -9.43 -2.91 -4.96
C PHE A 68 -8.65 -1.96 -4.06
N ILE A 69 -8.75 -2.17 -2.75
CA ILE A 69 -8.02 -1.44 -1.71
C ILE A 69 -7.41 -2.48 -0.77
N ASP A 70 -6.08 -2.47 -0.65
CA ASP A 70 -5.34 -3.29 0.32
C ASP A 70 -4.45 -2.41 1.21
N GLY A 71 -4.07 -2.96 2.36
CA GLY A 71 -3.02 -2.41 3.22
C GLY A 71 -3.29 -1.00 3.74
N GLY A 72 -2.21 -0.31 4.09
CA GLY A 72 -2.24 0.97 4.78
C GLY A 72 -2.62 0.88 6.26
N MET A 73 -2.87 2.05 6.84
CA MET A 73 -3.34 2.24 8.20
C MET A 73 -4.84 2.53 8.21
N VAL A 74 -5.53 2.19 9.30
CA VAL A 74 -6.96 2.42 9.53
C VAL A 74 -7.24 2.88 10.96
N ASP A 75 -8.16 3.82 11.11
CA ASP A 75 -8.77 4.22 12.37
C ASP A 75 -10.24 3.77 12.44
N TRP A 76 -10.72 3.54 13.66
CA TRP A 76 -12.06 3.02 13.92
C TRP A 76 -12.97 4.04 14.63
N ASN A 77 -14.24 4.05 14.24
CA ASN A 77 -15.27 4.94 14.74
C ASN A 77 -15.78 4.46 16.12
N PRO A 78 -16.02 5.35 17.10
CA PRO A 78 -15.58 6.74 17.16
C PRO A 78 -14.12 6.85 17.61
N LEU A 79 -13.39 7.84 17.07
CA LEU A 79 -11.99 8.13 17.46
C LEU A 79 -11.81 8.37 18.96
N SER A 80 -12.82 8.95 19.62
CA SER A 80 -12.83 9.17 21.07
C SER A 80 -12.77 7.89 21.91
N GLN A 81 -13.09 6.73 21.33
CA GLN A 81 -13.01 5.41 21.96
C GLN A 81 -11.91 4.54 21.34
N ASN A 82 -11.49 4.82 20.11
CA ASN A 82 -10.46 4.06 19.38
C ASN A 82 -9.36 5.00 18.83
N PRO A 83 -8.60 5.72 19.69
CA PRO A 83 -7.65 6.76 19.27
C PRO A 83 -6.28 6.18 18.82
N SER A 84 -6.25 4.95 18.34
CA SER A 84 -5.03 4.23 17.96
C SER A 84 -5.09 3.85 16.49
N ASN A 85 -3.96 4.01 15.80
CA ASN A 85 -3.81 3.64 14.41
C ASN A 85 -3.57 2.12 14.34
N TYR A 86 -4.25 1.43 13.43
CA TYR A 86 -4.07 -0.01 13.20
C TYR A 86 -3.60 -0.29 11.77
N SER A 87 -2.82 -1.35 11.55
CA SER A 87 -2.62 -1.87 10.19
C SER A 87 -3.97 -2.38 9.63
N ASN A 88 -4.29 -2.04 8.40
CA ASN A 88 -5.49 -2.54 7.75
C ASN A 88 -5.28 -3.98 7.25
N SER A 89 -5.87 -4.94 7.95
CA SER A 89 -5.84 -6.37 7.60
C SER A 89 -6.92 -6.81 6.61
N TRP A 90 -7.70 -5.87 6.05
CA TRP A 90 -8.77 -6.18 5.11
C TRP A 90 -8.34 -5.90 3.67
N LEU A 91 -8.52 -6.89 2.81
CA LEU A 91 -8.64 -6.66 1.37
C LEU A 91 -10.10 -6.29 1.06
N LEU A 92 -10.29 -5.16 0.40
CA LEU A 92 -11.60 -4.57 0.13
C LEU A 92 -11.74 -4.25 -1.36
N TYR A 93 -12.97 -4.07 -1.84
CA TYR A 93 -13.19 -3.46 -3.16
C TYR A 93 -14.42 -2.55 -3.20
N ASN A 94 -14.35 -1.52 -4.04
CA ASN A 94 -15.46 -0.65 -4.43
C ASN A 94 -16.04 -1.17 -5.76
N ASP A 95 -17.35 -1.44 -5.81
CA ASP A 95 -18.06 -1.83 -7.04
C ASP A 95 -18.39 -0.59 -7.89
N LEU A 96 -17.64 -0.38 -8.98
CA LEU A 96 -17.71 0.81 -9.84
C LEU A 96 -18.92 0.81 -10.79
N ASP A 97 -19.75 -0.24 -10.79
CA ASP A 97 -21.06 -0.25 -11.47
C ASP A 97 -22.20 0.23 -10.55
N THR A 98 -21.89 0.53 -9.28
CA THR A 98 -22.86 0.99 -8.28
C THR A 98 -22.64 2.42 -7.81
N SER A 99 -23.71 3.07 -7.39
CA SER A 99 -23.67 4.32 -6.62
C SER A 99 -24.98 4.44 -5.81
N PRO A 100 -25.09 3.75 -4.66
CA PRO A 100 -26.32 3.77 -3.86
C PRO A 100 -26.63 5.21 -3.41
N SER A 101 -27.86 5.69 -3.65
CA SER A 101 -28.20 7.11 -3.46
C SER A 101 -28.05 7.64 -2.03
N ALA A 102 -28.05 6.77 -1.02
CA ALA A 102 -27.78 7.11 0.38
C ALA A 102 -26.29 7.29 0.71
N VAL A 103 -25.40 6.77 -0.14
CA VAL A 103 -23.93 6.81 0.00
C VAL A 103 -23.32 7.80 -1.00
N GLY A 104 -23.81 7.80 -2.24
CA GLY A 104 -23.36 8.66 -3.33
C GLY A 104 -21.99 8.31 -3.93
N MET A 105 -21.43 7.16 -3.55
CA MET A 105 -20.14 6.61 -3.98
C MET A 105 -20.30 5.11 -4.28
N PRO A 106 -19.33 4.49 -4.97
CA PRO A 106 -19.30 3.03 -5.17
C PRO A 106 -19.51 2.24 -3.87
N GLN A 107 -20.25 1.14 -3.93
CA GLN A 107 -20.47 0.29 -2.77
C GLN A 107 -19.16 -0.41 -2.37
N LEU A 108 -18.75 -0.24 -1.10
CA LEU A 108 -17.62 -0.98 -0.53
C LEU A 108 -18.05 -2.39 -0.11
N HIS A 109 -17.20 -3.37 -0.40
CA HIS A 109 -17.35 -4.77 -0.02
C HIS A 109 -16.12 -5.28 0.74
N ALA A 110 -16.35 -6.15 1.73
CA ALA A 110 -15.35 -6.69 2.64
C ALA A 110 -15.38 -8.24 2.74
N ASN A 111 -15.79 -8.90 1.65
CA ASN A 111 -15.97 -10.35 1.57
C ASN A 111 -14.83 -11.09 0.80
N LEU A 112 -13.70 -10.41 0.58
CA LEU A 112 -12.52 -10.99 -0.05
C LEU A 112 -11.60 -11.65 0.98
N SER A 113 -10.85 -12.67 0.56
CA SER A 113 -9.94 -13.37 1.46
C SER A 113 -8.60 -12.62 1.57
N LYS A 114 -8.18 -12.41 2.81
CA LYS A 114 -6.80 -12.08 3.18
C LYS A 114 -6.49 -12.86 4.46
N ASN A 115 -5.35 -13.53 4.49
CA ASN A 115 -4.92 -14.32 5.66
C ASN A 115 -3.61 -13.73 6.20
N ALA A 116 -3.27 -14.07 7.46
CA ALA A 116 -2.11 -13.52 8.16
C ALA A 116 -0.72 -13.91 7.58
N SER A 117 -0.64 -14.66 6.47
CA SER A 117 0.61 -14.85 5.72
C SER A 117 0.86 -13.78 4.65
N ILE A 118 -0.16 -12.97 4.36
CA ILE A 118 -0.09 -11.80 3.48
C ILE A 118 0.15 -10.58 4.36
N PRO A 119 1.15 -9.74 4.05
CA PRO A 119 1.52 -8.66 4.94
C PRO A 119 0.56 -7.47 4.84
N ASP A 120 0.39 -6.76 5.97
CA ASP A 120 -0.37 -5.51 6.07
C ASP A 120 0.61 -4.34 6.05
N VAL A 121 0.87 -3.83 4.84
CA VAL A 121 1.94 -2.86 4.56
C VAL A 121 1.38 -1.51 4.10
N SER A 122 2.06 -0.43 4.46
CA SER A 122 1.74 0.94 4.03
C SER A 122 2.72 1.44 2.97
N GLY A 123 2.23 2.16 1.95
CA GLY A 123 3.09 2.74 0.90
C GLY A 123 3.74 1.72 -0.04
N GLY A 124 3.22 0.50 -0.14
CA GLY A 124 3.59 -0.41 -1.24
C GLY A 124 2.92 -0.02 -2.57
N VAL A 125 2.82 -0.96 -3.51
CA VAL A 125 2.05 -0.79 -4.75
C VAL A 125 1.17 -2.00 -5.03
N LEU A 126 -0.02 -1.77 -5.61
CA LEU A 126 -0.77 -2.80 -6.34
C LEU A 126 -0.57 -2.61 -7.84
N TRP A 127 -0.10 -3.64 -8.53
CA TRP A 127 0.03 -3.68 -9.98
C TRP A 127 -1.07 -4.56 -10.58
N GLY A 128 -2.05 -3.95 -11.25
CA GLY A 128 -3.16 -4.67 -11.89
C GLY A 128 -2.75 -5.42 -13.15
N ASP A 129 -3.34 -6.61 -13.33
CA ASP A 129 -3.34 -7.42 -14.56
C ASP A 129 -4.79 -7.82 -14.89
N GLU A 130 -5.47 -6.97 -15.66
CA GLU A 130 -6.84 -7.22 -16.12
C GLU A 130 -6.93 -8.39 -17.09
N VAL A 131 -5.83 -8.75 -17.74
CA VAL A 131 -5.79 -9.86 -18.69
C VAL A 131 -5.84 -11.20 -17.94
N ASN A 132 -5.08 -11.32 -16.85
CA ASN A 132 -5.04 -12.54 -16.02
C ASN A 132 -5.96 -12.52 -14.80
N LYS A 133 -6.75 -11.47 -14.61
CA LYS A 133 -7.73 -11.30 -13.52
C LYS A 133 -7.08 -11.43 -12.14
N ARG A 134 -5.99 -10.67 -11.95
CA ARG A 134 -5.18 -10.66 -10.72
C ARG A 134 -4.45 -9.34 -10.57
N PHE A 135 -4.03 -9.03 -9.35
CA PHE A 135 -3.06 -7.95 -9.10
C PHE A 135 -1.89 -8.46 -8.29
N TYR A 136 -0.79 -7.71 -8.29
CA TYR A 136 0.42 -8.00 -7.53
C TYR A 136 0.66 -6.94 -6.46
N LEU A 137 0.96 -7.35 -5.23
CA LEU A 137 1.42 -6.50 -4.13
C LEU A 137 2.95 -6.58 -4.01
N PHE A 138 3.61 -5.41 -4.02
CA PHE A 138 5.05 -5.30 -3.78
C PHE A 138 5.40 -4.11 -2.87
N GLY A 139 6.42 -4.30 -2.02
CA GLY A 139 6.97 -3.26 -1.16
C GLY A 139 6.05 -2.80 -0.03
N GLY A 140 6.43 -1.70 0.62
CA GLY A 140 5.72 -1.06 1.73
C GLY A 140 6.37 -1.27 3.11
N ASP A 141 5.97 -0.41 4.05
CA ASP A 141 6.39 -0.40 5.45
C ASP A 141 5.44 -1.24 6.31
N TYR A 142 5.99 -2.01 7.24
CA TYR A 142 5.28 -2.75 8.28
C TYR A 142 5.04 -1.85 9.50
N PHE A 143 3.86 -1.99 10.11
CA PHE A 143 3.51 -1.32 11.37
C PHE A 143 3.35 -2.35 12.50
N GLY A 144 3.85 -2.02 13.69
CA GLY A 144 3.75 -2.84 14.92
C GLY A 144 4.45 -4.21 14.87
N THR A 145 5.04 -4.59 13.74
CA THR A 145 5.60 -5.92 13.44
C THR A 145 6.92 -5.77 12.71
N SER A 146 7.77 -6.80 12.77
CA SER A 146 9.02 -6.82 11.99
C SER A 146 8.74 -7.18 10.53
N PRO A 147 9.45 -6.58 9.56
CA PRO A 147 9.29 -6.94 8.15
C PRO A 147 9.60 -8.41 7.90
N SER A 148 8.88 -9.05 6.99
CA SER A 148 9.27 -10.35 6.44
C SER A 148 10.19 -10.16 5.23
N SER A 149 10.85 -11.23 4.77
CA SER A 149 11.59 -11.22 3.51
C SER A 149 10.70 -10.66 2.38
N PRO A 150 11.22 -9.75 1.53
CA PRO A 150 10.43 -9.20 0.44
C PRO A 150 10.05 -10.32 -0.52
N ASN A 151 8.75 -10.52 -0.71
CA ASN A 151 8.19 -11.38 -1.72
C ASN A 151 7.25 -10.57 -2.61
N LEU A 152 7.06 -11.04 -3.84
CA LEU A 152 5.91 -10.65 -4.63
C LEU A 152 4.70 -11.47 -4.19
N TYR A 153 3.63 -10.80 -3.81
CA TYR A 153 2.35 -11.46 -3.57
C TYR A 153 1.41 -11.17 -4.75
N SER A 154 0.56 -12.13 -5.10
CA SER A 154 -0.49 -11.95 -6.12
C SER A 154 -1.84 -12.32 -5.54
N TYR A 155 -2.87 -11.54 -5.82
CA TYR A 155 -4.25 -11.90 -5.52
C TYR A 155 -4.96 -12.36 -6.79
N ASP A 156 -5.48 -13.60 -6.80
CA ASP A 156 -6.28 -14.15 -7.88
C ASP A 156 -7.76 -13.87 -7.65
N ILE A 157 -8.33 -12.99 -8.47
CA ILE A 157 -9.72 -12.52 -8.33
C ILE A 157 -10.71 -13.65 -8.61
N LEU A 158 -10.38 -14.55 -9.56
CA LEU A 158 -11.28 -15.65 -9.95
C LEU A 158 -11.40 -16.73 -8.87
N TYR A 159 -10.35 -16.91 -8.07
CA TYR A 159 -10.31 -17.90 -7.00
C TYR A 159 -10.45 -17.30 -5.59
N ASN A 160 -10.53 -15.97 -5.45
CA ASN A 160 -10.63 -15.28 -4.17
C ASN A 160 -9.52 -15.73 -3.20
N GLN A 161 -8.27 -15.73 -3.67
CA GLN A 161 -7.12 -16.25 -2.92
C GLN A 161 -5.83 -15.47 -3.20
N TRP A 162 -4.91 -15.48 -2.24
CA TRP A 162 -3.56 -14.96 -2.41
C TRP A 162 -2.55 -16.08 -2.70
N GLU A 163 -1.60 -15.76 -3.57
CA GLU A 163 -0.48 -16.59 -4.01
C GLU A 163 0.84 -15.85 -3.68
N ASN A 164 1.85 -16.57 -3.20
CA ASN A 164 3.20 -16.02 -3.00
C ASN A 164 4.08 -16.42 -4.18
N PHE A 165 4.54 -15.43 -4.95
CA PHE A 165 5.37 -15.59 -6.15
C PHE A 165 6.88 -15.66 -5.83
N GLY A 166 7.25 -15.61 -4.55
CA GLY A 166 8.61 -15.70 -4.05
C GLY A 166 9.35 -14.35 -4.04
N PRO A 167 10.63 -14.36 -3.65
CA PRO A 167 11.42 -13.15 -3.54
C PRO A 167 11.75 -12.54 -4.91
N PRO A 168 11.95 -11.22 -4.99
CA PRO A 168 12.40 -10.58 -6.21
C PRO A 168 13.81 -11.08 -6.60
N ASN A 169 14.09 -11.10 -7.90
CA ASN A 169 15.38 -11.49 -8.45
C ASN A 169 16.20 -10.27 -8.93
N ASN A 170 17.39 -10.50 -9.48
CA ASN A 170 18.25 -9.49 -10.11
C ASN A 170 18.59 -8.27 -9.22
N GLY A 171 18.79 -8.51 -7.91
CA GLY A 171 19.23 -7.48 -6.96
C GLY A 171 18.15 -6.46 -6.60
N VAL A 172 16.88 -6.70 -6.94
CA VAL A 172 15.76 -5.88 -6.49
C VAL A 172 15.50 -6.14 -5.00
N THR A 173 15.19 -5.06 -4.27
CA THR A 173 14.99 -5.02 -2.82
C THR A 173 13.66 -4.34 -2.49
N SER A 174 13.12 -4.59 -1.29
CA SER A 174 11.92 -3.90 -0.81
C SER A 174 12.13 -2.38 -0.78
N VAL A 175 11.05 -1.64 -1.04
CA VAL A 175 10.98 -0.18 -0.87
C VAL A 175 9.55 0.21 -0.45
N SER A 176 9.40 1.34 0.22
CA SER A 176 8.09 1.93 0.60
C SER A 176 7.96 3.37 0.11
N TYR A 177 6.73 3.81 -0.16
CA TYR A 177 6.41 5.09 -0.82
C TYR A 177 7.22 5.34 -2.11
N GLY A 178 7.55 4.28 -2.84
CA GLY A 178 8.07 4.37 -4.21
C GLY A 178 6.95 4.72 -5.18
N MET A 179 7.28 5.41 -6.27
CA MET A 179 6.29 5.83 -7.27
C MET A 179 5.97 4.65 -8.20
N GLY A 180 4.91 3.92 -7.88
CA GLY A 180 4.50 2.70 -8.57
C GLY A 180 3.38 2.88 -9.59
N VAL A 181 3.44 2.17 -10.71
CA VAL A 181 2.38 2.10 -11.73
C VAL A 181 2.35 0.72 -12.40
N GLY A 182 1.16 0.14 -12.55
CA GLY A 182 0.94 -1.10 -13.30
C GLY A 182 0.33 -0.82 -14.68
N ILE A 183 0.80 -1.52 -15.71
CA ILE A 183 0.34 -1.37 -17.09
C ILE A 183 -0.16 -2.72 -17.60
N SER A 184 -1.47 -2.94 -17.51
CA SER A 184 -2.13 -4.20 -17.87
C SER A 184 -1.86 -4.63 -19.32
N ASP A 185 -1.99 -3.69 -20.27
CA ASP A 185 -1.78 -3.89 -21.71
C ASP A 185 -0.36 -4.34 -22.06
N LEU A 186 0.65 -3.86 -21.33
CA LEU A 186 2.04 -4.28 -21.51
C LEU A 186 2.40 -5.49 -20.64
N GLY A 187 1.61 -5.79 -19.61
CA GLY A 187 1.89 -6.82 -18.62
C GLY A 187 3.06 -6.48 -17.71
N GLN A 188 3.19 -5.20 -17.33
CA GLN A 188 4.40 -4.69 -16.68
C GLN A 188 4.07 -3.78 -15.50
N GLY A 189 4.65 -4.09 -14.35
CA GLY A 189 4.65 -3.26 -13.15
C GLY A 189 5.95 -2.48 -13.06
N TYR A 190 5.87 -1.19 -12.78
CA TYR A 190 7.02 -0.30 -12.58
C TYR A 190 6.95 0.32 -11.19
N MET A 191 8.11 0.57 -10.59
CA MET A 191 8.25 1.37 -9.36
C MET A 191 9.57 2.13 -9.39
N LEU A 192 9.48 3.46 -9.31
CA LEU A 192 10.63 4.36 -9.26
C LEU A 192 10.90 4.76 -7.80
N GLY A 193 12.14 4.57 -7.35
CA GLY A 193 12.59 4.96 -6.02
C GLY A 193 11.85 4.26 -4.87
N GLY A 194 11.79 4.94 -3.73
CA GLY A 194 11.15 4.50 -2.49
C GLY A 194 12.16 4.25 -1.35
N TRP A 195 11.65 4.29 -0.12
CA TRP A 195 12.40 4.18 1.13
C TRP A 195 12.78 2.74 1.50
N GLN A 196 14.02 2.61 1.94
CA GLN A 196 14.57 1.42 2.59
C GLN A 196 14.81 1.76 4.06
N SER A 197 14.22 0.97 4.95
CA SER A 197 14.30 1.18 6.40
C SER A 197 14.10 -0.13 7.16
N ASN A 198 14.20 -0.08 8.48
CA ASN A 198 13.81 -1.19 9.36
C ASN A 198 12.30 -1.49 9.36
N ALA A 199 11.48 -0.67 8.72
CA ALA A 199 10.06 -0.93 8.48
C ALA A 199 9.81 -1.61 7.11
N SER A 200 10.72 -1.56 6.14
CA SER A 200 10.54 -2.20 4.82
C SER A 200 11.50 -3.37 4.54
N ILE A 201 12.63 -3.46 5.24
CA ILE A 201 13.67 -4.48 5.03
C ILE A 201 14.04 -5.19 6.36
N PRO A 202 13.99 -6.54 6.43
CA PRO A 202 14.44 -7.28 7.60
C PRO A 202 15.92 -7.08 7.88
N GLY A 203 16.29 -6.80 9.13
CA GLY A 203 17.69 -6.65 9.54
C GLY A 203 18.36 -5.36 9.03
N TRP A 204 17.61 -4.39 8.50
CA TRP A 204 18.14 -3.09 8.13
C TRP A 204 18.84 -2.41 9.32
N SER A 205 20.01 -1.84 9.08
CA SER A 205 20.76 -1.06 10.07
C SER A 205 21.17 0.28 9.49
N GLY A 206 21.13 1.32 10.32
CA GLY A 206 21.32 2.71 9.87
C GLY A 206 20.00 3.45 9.59
N PRO A 207 20.09 4.71 9.14
CA PRO A 207 18.93 5.54 8.85
C PRO A 207 18.15 5.05 7.62
N PRO A 208 16.93 5.56 7.39
CA PRO A 208 16.22 5.35 6.12
C PRO A 208 17.00 5.95 4.94
N ILE A 209 16.97 5.26 3.80
CA ILE A 209 17.60 5.70 2.54
C ILE A 209 16.59 5.55 1.41
N ALA A 210 16.41 6.56 0.56
CA ALA A 210 15.59 6.43 -0.64
C ALA A 210 16.43 5.91 -1.82
N THR A 211 15.86 5.04 -2.65
CA THR A 211 16.54 4.53 -3.85
C THR A 211 16.36 5.47 -5.05
N SER A 212 17.32 5.48 -5.97
CA SER A 212 17.27 6.30 -7.19
C SER A 212 16.80 5.53 -8.43
N GLY A 213 16.99 4.21 -8.45
CA GLY A 213 16.65 3.33 -9.57
C GLY A 213 15.15 3.15 -9.80
N MET A 214 14.82 2.58 -10.96
CA MET A 214 13.47 2.13 -11.31
C MET A 214 13.45 0.62 -11.49
N ILE A 215 12.65 -0.07 -10.70
CA ILE A 215 12.41 -1.50 -10.86
C ILE A 215 11.24 -1.73 -11.81
N LYS A 216 11.32 -2.83 -12.56
CA LYS A 216 10.29 -3.33 -13.45
C LYS A 216 10.05 -4.81 -13.16
N TYR A 217 8.80 -5.23 -13.11
CA TYR A 217 8.39 -6.63 -13.08
C TYR A 217 7.57 -6.97 -14.33
N ASP A 218 7.96 -8.02 -15.05
CA ASP A 218 7.21 -8.54 -16.19
C ASP A 218 6.29 -9.69 -15.77
N TYR A 219 4.98 -9.49 -15.92
CA TYR A 219 3.96 -10.43 -15.42
C TYR A 219 3.97 -11.78 -16.15
N GLN A 220 4.43 -11.81 -17.40
CA GLN A 220 4.42 -13.01 -18.22
C GLN A 220 5.71 -13.83 -18.05
N MET A 221 6.85 -13.15 -17.95
CA MET A 221 8.15 -13.80 -17.75
C MET A 221 8.48 -14.10 -16.29
N GLY A 222 7.82 -13.42 -15.33
CA GLY A 222 8.17 -13.54 -13.91
C GLY A 222 9.53 -12.94 -13.55
N THR A 223 10.04 -12.02 -14.39
CA THR A 223 11.39 -11.48 -14.28
C THR A 223 11.39 -10.05 -13.78
N TRP A 224 12.38 -9.74 -12.93
CA TRP A 224 12.65 -8.39 -12.44
C TRP A 224 13.78 -7.74 -13.25
N THR A 225 13.64 -6.47 -13.56
CA THR A 225 14.70 -5.63 -14.12
C THR A 225 14.94 -4.45 -13.19
N ASN A 226 16.22 -4.13 -12.94
CA ASN A 226 16.62 -2.94 -12.19
C ASN A 226 17.26 -1.95 -13.16
N ASN A 227 16.52 -0.89 -13.50
CA ASN A 227 16.95 0.17 -14.40
C ASN A 227 17.43 1.39 -13.62
N THR A 228 18.26 2.22 -14.25
CA THR A 228 18.59 3.54 -13.70
C THR A 228 17.37 4.46 -13.68
N GLY A 229 17.27 5.30 -12.65
CA GLY A 229 16.31 6.41 -12.63
C GLY A 229 16.72 7.57 -13.54
N PRO A 230 16.05 8.74 -13.40
CA PRO A 230 16.36 9.93 -14.18
C PRO A 230 17.76 10.49 -13.90
N ASP A 231 18.27 10.28 -12.69
CA ASP A 231 19.56 10.75 -12.18
C ASP A 231 20.01 9.85 -11.00
N GLN A 232 21.01 10.29 -10.24
CA GLN A 232 21.59 9.53 -9.13
C GLN A 232 20.90 9.74 -7.77
N PHE A 233 19.99 10.71 -7.64
CA PHE A 233 19.38 11.09 -6.37
C PHE A 233 18.29 10.10 -5.97
N GLY A 234 18.37 9.63 -4.72
CA GLY A 234 17.34 8.77 -4.14
C GLY A 234 16.04 9.55 -3.98
N ARG A 235 14.89 8.95 -4.29
CA ARG A 235 13.60 9.66 -4.36
C ARG A 235 12.46 8.81 -3.81
N ALA A 236 11.42 9.46 -3.32
CA ALA A 236 10.22 8.79 -2.83
C ALA A 236 9.04 9.78 -2.82
N GLU A 237 7.85 9.30 -2.47
CA GLU A 237 6.70 10.12 -2.07
C GLU A 237 6.15 11.08 -3.15
N GLY A 238 6.52 10.90 -4.43
CA GLY A 238 5.91 11.58 -5.57
C GLY A 238 4.82 10.72 -6.23
N VAL A 239 4.59 10.92 -7.53
CA VAL A 239 3.72 10.06 -8.34
C VAL A 239 4.42 9.67 -9.65
N MET A 240 4.09 8.49 -10.20
CA MET A 240 4.47 8.10 -11.56
C MET A 240 3.25 7.53 -12.27
N LEU A 241 2.96 8.01 -13.48
CA LEU A 241 1.74 7.72 -14.22
C LEU A 241 2.05 7.27 -15.64
N TYR A 242 1.31 6.30 -16.16
CA TYR A 242 1.39 5.88 -17.55
C TYR A 242 0.53 6.77 -18.45
N LEU A 243 1.06 7.16 -19.62
CA LEU A 243 0.31 7.81 -20.68
C LEU A 243 0.53 7.06 -22.01
N PRO A 244 -0.53 6.84 -22.83
CA PRO A 244 -0.40 6.23 -24.15
C PRO A 244 0.09 7.23 -25.23
N ALA A 245 1.13 8.00 -24.92
CA ALA A 245 1.95 8.75 -25.88
C ALA A 245 3.19 7.91 -26.28
N SER A 246 3.94 8.29 -27.30
CA SER A 246 4.99 7.44 -27.91
C SER A 246 4.41 6.14 -28.49
N ARG A 247 5.26 5.18 -28.87
CA ARG A 247 4.87 3.93 -29.57
C ARG A 247 4.20 2.90 -28.67
N ILE A 248 4.63 2.80 -27.42
CA ILE A 248 4.11 1.85 -26.43
C ILE A 248 3.79 2.51 -25.07
N GLY A 249 3.77 3.84 -25.02
CA GLY A 249 3.55 4.60 -23.80
C GLY A 249 4.82 5.25 -23.24
N VAL A 250 4.58 6.25 -22.39
CA VAL A 250 5.58 6.91 -21.54
C VAL A 250 5.16 6.85 -20.08
N LEU A 251 6.12 6.92 -19.16
CA LEU A 251 5.88 7.16 -17.74
C LEU A 251 6.20 8.62 -17.41
N VAL A 252 5.31 9.29 -16.69
CA VAL A 252 5.50 10.68 -16.25
C VAL A 252 5.65 10.69 -14.74
N TYR A 253 6.78 11.18 -14.23
CA TYR A 253 7.08 11.31 -12.80
C TYR A 253 7.34 12.77 -12.42
N PHE A 254 6.80 13.20 -11.27
CA PHE A 254 7.06 14.51 -10.67
C PHE A 254 6.76 14.52 -9.16
N GLY A 255 7.24 15.57 -8.48
CA GLY A 255 7.00 15.81 -7.06
C GLY A 255 7.62 14.79 -6.11
N GLY A 256 7.25 14.88 -4.83
CA GLY A 256 7.80 14.04 -3.78
C GLY A 256 9.08 14.63 -3.19
N ILE A 257 10.01 13.76 -2.82
CA ILE A 257 11.29 14.12 -2.20
C ILE A 257 12.48 13.65 -3.03
N GLN A 258 13.62 14.29 -2.79
CA GLN A 258 14.94 13.82 -3.19
C GLN A 258 15.87 13.73 -1.97
N THR A 259 16.81 12.80 -2.04
CA THR A 259 17.95 12.61 -1.13
C THR A 259 19.22 12.83 -1.95
N PRO A 260 19.63 14.09 -2.17
CA PRO A 260 20.76 14.42 -3.04
C PRO A 260 22.13 14.05 -2.43
N TYR A 261 22.13 13.72 -1.14
CA TYR A 261 23.28 13.27 -0.37
C TYR A 261 22.96 11.91 0.24
N ASN A 262 23.94 11.00 0.33
CA ASN A 262 23.81 9.71 1.02
C ASN A 262 23.83 9.89 2.56
N ASN A 263 23.00 10.78 3.07
CA ASN A 263 22.79 11.09 4.47
C ASN A 263 21.29 11.36 4.71
N GLN A 264 20.89 11.77 5.92
CA GLN A 264 19.47 11.98 6.28
C GLN A 264 18.85 13.28 5.71
N THR A 265 19.54 13.99 4.81
CA THR A 265 19.02 15.24 4.22
C THR A 265 17.98 14.91 3.16
N VAL A 266 16.79 15.49 3.33
CA VAL A 266 15.68 15.35 2.40
C VAL A 266 15.29 16.73 1.90
N VAL A 267 15.26 16.90 0.58
CA VAL A 267 14.78 18.11 -0.10
C VAL A 267 13.53 17.79 -0.89
N ALA A 268 12.74 18.80 -1.22
CA ALA A 268 11.61 18.64 -2.12
C ALA A 268 12.09 18.33 -3.56
N SER A 269 11.32 17.54 -4.29
CA SER A 269 11.45 17.43 -5.75
C SER A 269 10.61 18.55 -6.38
N PRO A 270 11.20 19.48 -7.17
CA PRO A 270 10.47 20.64 -7.68
C PRO A 270 9.25 20.28 -8.53
N MET A 271 8.08 20.84 -8.22
CA MET A 271 6.83 20.55 -8.96
C MET A 271 6.82 21.05 -10.41
N ASN A 272 7.75 21.92 -10.80
CA ASN A 272 7.94 22.31 -12.19
C ASN A 272 8.79 21.31 -12.99
N GLN A 273 9.54 20.41 -12.37
CA GLN A 273 10.36 19.43 -13.08
C GLN A 273 9.57 18.15 -13.34
N ILE A 274 9.17 17.96 -14.61
CA ILE A 274 8.43 16.80 -15.06
C ILE A 274 9.40 15.86 -15.77
N HIS A 275 9.61 14.67 -15.21
CA HIS A 275 10.43 13.64 -15.85
C HIS A 275 9.55 12.74 -16.69
N VAL A 276 10.03 12.38 -17.88
CA VAL A 276 9.35 11.50 -18.83
C VAL A 276 10.26 10.34 -19.18
N TYR A 277 9.80 9.10 -19.00
CA TYR A 277 10.48 7.89 -19.42
C TYR A 277 9.79 7.29 -20.64
N ASP A 278 10.48 7.20 -21.78
CA ASP A 278 9.97 6.46 -22.92
C ASP A 278 10.22 4.96 -22.74
N ILE A 279 9.13 4.18 -22.68
CA ILE A 279 9.20 2.75 -22.30
C ILE A 279 9.95 1.94 -23.37
N GLN A 280 9.90 2.33 -24.64
CA GLN A 280 10.54 1.58 -25.73
C GLN A 280 12.06 1.77 -25.77
N SER A 281 12.53 3.02 -25.75
CA SER A 281 13.96 3.35 -25.75
C SER A 281 14.62 3.20 -24.39
N SER A 282 13.80 3.08 -23.33
CA SER A 282 14.24 3.03 -21.93
C SER A 282 15.09 4.25 -21.53
N GLN A 283 14.70 5.44 -22.02
CA GLN A 283 15.39 6.71 -21.77
C GLN A 283 14.56 7.65 -20.91
N TRP A 284 15.24 8.35 -20.01
CA TRP A 284 14.67 9.44 -19.21
C TRP A 284 14.95 10.81 -19.85
N TYR A 285 13.94 11.67 -19.79
CA TYR A 285 13.98 13.06 -20.20
C TYR A 285 13.45 13.92 -19.04
N THR A 286 13.83 15.20 -19.00
CA THR A 286 13.27 16.17 -18.05
C THR A 286 12.76 17.38 -18.83
N GLN A 287 11.55 17.82 -18.49
CA GLN A 287 10.88 18.96 -19.08
C GLN A 287 10.31 19.86 -17.98
N ASN A 288 10.70 21.12 -17.99
CA ASN A 288 10.18 22.15 -17.12
C ASN A 288 8.76 22.52 -17.56
N ALA A 289 7.83 22.47 -16.62
CA ALA A 289 6.47 22.96 -16.76
C ALA A 289 6.36 24.47 -16.44
N THR A 290 5.29 25.08 -16.94
CA THR A 290 4.95 26.51 -16.75
C THR A 290 3.50 26.65 -16.28
N GLY A 291 2.99 27.88 -16.13
CA GLY A 291 1.64 28.14 -15.63
C GLY A 291 1.58 28.19 -14.10
N ASP A 292 0.45 27.79 -13.53
CA ASP A 292 0.19 27.82 -12.08
C ASP A 292 0.88 26.62 -11.41
N ILE A 293 2.20 26.65 -11.31
CA ILE A 293 2.99 25.56 -10.70
C ILE A 293 2.56 25.39 -9.22
N PRO A 294 2.11 24.18 -8.81
CA PRO A 294 1.79 23.91 -7.40
C PRO A 294 3.02 24.04 -6.52
N GLU A 295 2.84 24.41 -5.25
CA GLU A 295 3.93 24.36 -4.27
C GLU A 295 4.48 22.94 -4.11
N ASP A 296 5.77 22.87 -3.83
CA ASP A 296 6.50 21.64 -3.56
C ASP A 296 5.81 20.77 -2.51
N ARG A 297 5.49 19.54 -2.92
CA ARG A 297 4.61 18.63 -2.18
C ARG A 297 4.97 17.16 -2.39
N ARG A 298 4.56 16.34 -1.43
CA ARG A 298 4.83 14.91 -1.34
C ARG A 298 3.62 14.17 -0.76
N ARG A 299 3.54 12.85 -0.97
CA ARG A 299 2.43 11.99 -0.49
C ARG A 299 1.05 12.50 -0.93
N PHE A 300 0.98 13.21 -2.04
CA PHE A 300 -0.26 13.54 -2.75
C PHE A 300 -0.70 12.33 -3.59
N CYS A 301 -1.89 12.39 -4.19
CA CYS A 301 -2.24 11.48 -5.27
C CYS A 301 -2.48 12.22 -6.57
N ALA A 302 -2.34 11.50 -7.68
CA ALA A 302 -2.70 12.00 -9.00
C ALA A 302 -3.22 10.86 -9.89
N GLY A 303 -3.99 11.22 -10.91
CA GLY A 303 -4.51 10.31 -11.92
C GLY A 303 -4.53 10.95 -13.30
N ALA A 304 -4.43 10.15 -14.35
CA ALA A 304 -4.33 10.63 -15.73
C ALA A 304 -5.53 10.23 -16.58
N THR A 305 -5.91 11.13 -17.49
CA THR A 305 -6.84 10.88 -18.61
C THR A 305 -6.37 11.70 -19.83
N TRP A 306 -7.04 11.58 -20.97
CA TRP A 306 -6.65 12.26 -22.21
C TRP A 306 -7.87 12.57 -23.06
N ALA A 307 -7.78 13.65 -23.85
CA ALA A 307 -8.80 14.02 -24.82
C ALA A 307 -9.13 12.84 -25.76
N PRO A 308 -10.37 12.69 -26.27
CA PRO A 308 -10.74 11.59 -27.16
C PRO A 308 -9.84 11.45 -28.41
N ASP A 309 -9.29 12.55 -28.92
CA ASP A 309 -8.34 12.54 -30.04
C ASP A 309 -6.86 12.45 -29.62
N GLN A 310 -6.57 12.35 -28.31
CA GLN A 310 -5.23 12.36 -27.71
C GLN A 310 -4.36 13.60 -28.07
N SER A 311 -4.98 14.72 -28.43
CA SER A 311 -4.29 16.01 -28.60
C SER A 311 -3.84 16.64 -27.27
N SER A 312 -4.43 16.21 -26.15
CA SER A 312 -3.94 16.54 -24.81
C SER A 312 -4.11 15.37 -23.85
N TYR A 313 -3.12 15.21 -22.97
CA TYR A 313 -3.13 14.31 -21.82
C TYR A 313 -3.16 15.17 -20.56
N ASN A 314 -4.06 14.88 -19.63
CA ASN A 314 -4.35 15.73 -18.49
C ASN A 314 -4.20 14.92 -17.20
N ILE A 315 -3.25 15.32 -16.36
CA ILE A 315 -2.95 14.69 -15.08
C ILE A 315 -3.55 15.55 -13.97
N TYR A 316 -4.48 14.99 -13.22
CA TYR A 316 -5.16 15.64 -12.10
C TYR A 316 -4.46 15.26 -10.80
N LEU A 317 -4.01 16.26 -10.05
CA LEU A 317 -3.38 16.13 -8.73
C LEU A 317 -4.36 16.60 -7.65
N TYR A 318 -4.33 15.95 -6.49
CA TYR A 318 -5.05 16.43 -5.31
C TYR A 318 -4.23 16.28 -4.01
N GLY A 319 -4.23 17.35 -3.21
CA GLY A 319 -3.71 17.40 -1.84
C GLY A 319 -2.20 17.18 -1.71
N GLY A 320 -1.80 16.47 -0.64
CA GLY A 320 -0.41 16.16 -0.29
C GLY A 320 0.10 16.91 0.94
N ALA A 321 1.26 16.49 1.45
CA ALA A 321 2.02 17.17 2.50
C ALA A 321 3.07 18.11 1.88
N GLY A 322 3.20 19.33 2.41
CA GLY A 322 4.23 20.27 2.00
C GLY A 322 5.49 20.20 2.85
N PHE A 323 6.27 21.28 2.80
CA PHE A 323 7.53 21.45 3.52
C PHE A 323 7.55 22.77 4.29
N GLY A 324 8.39 22.86 5.33
CA GLY A 324 8.53 24.07 6.15
C GLY A 324 7.19 24.53 6.75
N ALA A 325 6.80 25.78 6.47
CA ALA A 325 5.52 26.35 6.93
C ALA A 325 4.28 25.60 6.38
N ASN A 326 4.39 24.96 5.22
CA ASN A 326 3.30 24.22 4.56
C ASN A 326 3.29 22.73 4.94
N ALA A 327 4.00 22.32 6.00
CA ALA A 327 4.12 20.91 6.41
C ALA A 327 2.78 20.24 6.77
N SER A 328 1.74 20.99 7.08
CA SER A 328 0.36 20.49 7.25
C SER A 328 -0.24 19.89 5.98
N GLY A 329 0.25 20.30 4.81
CA GLY A 329 -0.25 19.88 3.51
C GLY A 329 -1.26 20.82 2.86
N PHE A 330 -1.88 20.33 1.80
CA PHE A 330 -2.74 21.07 0.88
C PHE A 330 -4.13 20.44 0.73
N ASP A 331 -5.10 21.26 0.33
CA ASP A 331 -6.51 20.91 0.06
C ASP A 331 -6.95 21.65 -1.22
N ASP A 332 -6.38 21.20 -2.33
CA ASP A 332 -6.41 21.85 -3.64
C ASP A 332 -6.32 20.82 -4.78
N VAL A 333 -6.81 21.19 -5.96
CA VAL A 333 -6.76 20.38 -7.19
C VAL A 333 -6.02 21.16 -8.27
N TYR A 334 -5.00 20.52 -8.84
CA TYR A 334 -4.21 21.04 -9.96
C TYR A 334 -4.27 20.09 -11.15
N ILE A 335 -4.09 20.64 -12.35
CA ILE A 335 -4.05 19.88 -13.60
C ILE A 335 -2.73 20.18 -14.30
N LEU A 336 -1.94 19.15 -14.64
CA LEU A 336 -0.83 19.25 -15.58
C LEU A 336 -1.33 18.78 -16.95
N SER A 337 -1.38 19.70 -17.92
CA SER A 337 -1.71 19.37 -19.31
C SER A 337 -0.43 19.16 -20.13
N LEU A 338 -0.46 18.14 -20.98
CA LEU A 338 0.62 17.72 -21.87
C LEU A 338 0.05 17.59 -23.29
N PRO A 339 0.79 17.94 -24.36
CA PRO A 339 2.23 18.23 -24.39
C PRO A 339 2.61 19.70 -24.18
N SER A 340 1.70 20.55 -23.69
CA SER A 340 2.02 21.94 -23.34
C SER A 340 2.90 22.07 -22.08
N PHE A 341 2.95 21.05 -21.22
CA PHE A 341 3.61 21.11 -19.91
C PHE A 341 3.17 22.36 -19.13
N THR A 342 1.86 22.57 -19.06
CA THR A 342 1.26 23.70 -18.37
C THR A 342 0.47 23.20 -17.16
N TRP A 343 0.85 23.67 -15.98
CA TRP A 343 0.08 23.55 -14.76
C TRP A 343 -1.07 24.58 -14.73
N ILE A 344 -2.22 24.13 -14.27
CA ILE A 344 -3.46 24.89 -14.17
C ILE A 344 -4.03 24.66 -12.77
N LYS A 345 -4.23 25.71 -11.98
CA LYS A 345 -4.91 25.60 -10.68
C LYS A 345 -6.42 25.46 -10.94
N TRP A 346 -7.02 24.34 -10.57
CA TRP A 346 -8.44 24.10 -10.85
C TRP A 346 -9.34 24.50 -9.69
N TRP A 347 -8.94 24.13 -8.47
CA TRP A 347 -9.72 24.38 -7.27
C TRP A 347 -8.81 24.47 -6.04
N GLU A 348 -9.24 25.25 -5.05
CA GLU A 348 -8.71 25.22 -3.69
C GLU A 348 -9.84 25.49 -2.71
N ASN A 349 -9.70 24.97 -1.49
CA ASN A 349 -10.63 25.27 -0.41
C ASN A 349 -10.42 26.68 0.13
N THR A 350 -11.45 27.27 0.76
CA THR A 350 -11.29 28.53 1.49
C THR A 350 -10.32 28.32 2.66
N PRO A 351 -9.36 29.23 2.93
CA PRO A 351 -8.28 28.97 3.91
C PRO A 351 -8.74 28.62 5.34
N GLY A 352 -9.95 29.00 5.76
CA GLY A 352 -10.52 28.61 7.05
C GLY A 352 -11.22 27.24 7.07
N ASP A 353 -11.63 26.75 5.90
CA ASP A 353 -12.39 25.51 5.72
C ASP A 353 -11.51 24.36 5.19
N ALA A 354 -10.28 24.67 4.75
CA ALA A 354 -9.29 23.70 4.31
C ALA A 354 -9.09 22.54 5.30
N ARG A 355 -9.02 21.32 4.77
CA ARG A 355 -8.76 20.08 5.50
C ARG A 355 -7.59 19.34 4.85
N PRO A 356 -6.36 19.89 4.90
CA PRO A 356 -5.22 19.33 4.18
C PRO A 356 -4.93 17.90 4.63
N HIS A 357 -4.71 17.01 3.65
CA HIS A 357 -4.39 15.61 3.89
C HIS A 357 -3.45 15.01 2.85
N ASN A 358 -2.83 13.89 3.22
CA ASN A 358 -1.79 13.20 2.47
C ASN A 358 -1.87 11.68 2.67
N MET A 359 -1.06 10.90 1.94
CA MET A 359 -1.12 9.42 1.91
C MET A 359 -2.50 8.89 1.47
N LEU A 360 -3.06 9.51 0.44
CA LEU A 360 -4.32 9.17 -0.21
C LEU A 360 -4.05 8.48 -1.56
N SER A 361 -5.07 7.87 -2.16
CA SER A 361 -4.99 7.28 -3.51
C SER A 361 -5.97 7.93 -4.48
N CYS A 362 -5.55 8.15 -5.73
CA CYS A 362 -6.35 8.70 -6.82
C CYS A 362 -6.53 7.63 -7.89
N ASN A 363 -7.77 7.33 -8.29
CA ASN A 363 -8.08 6.28 -9.24
C ASN A 363 -9.02 6.84 -10.32
N VAL A 364 -8.49 7.03 -11.54
CA VAL A 364 -9.31 7.48 -12.68
C VAL A 364 -10.13 6.31 -13.21
N VAL A 365 -11.44 6.51 -13.32
CA VAL A 365 -12.41 5.53 -13.80
C VAL A 365 -12.97 6.03 -15.13
N ASP A 366 -12.88 5.19 -16.17
CA ASP A 366 -13.32 5.46 -17.55
C ASP A 366 -12.82 6.78 -18.16
N GLY A 367 -11.69 7.29 -17.65
CA GLY A 367 -11.14 8.59 -18.01
C GLY A 367 -11.97 9.81 -17.55
N ALA A 368 -13.19 9.63 -17.04
CA ALA A 368 -14.18 10.70 -16.86
C ALA A 368 -14.37 11.13 -15.39
N GLN A 369 -13.96 10.28 -14.45
CA GLN A 369 -14.10 10.52 -13.00
C GLN A 369 -12.82 10.09 -12.28
N MET A 370 -12.49 10.74 -11.17
CA MET A 370 -11.38 10.35 -10.31
C MET A 370 -11.87 10.11 -8.88
N LEU A 371 -11.80 8.85 -8.44
CA LEU A 371 -12.06 8.47 -7.06
C LEU A 371 -10.82 8.77 -6.21
N ILE A 372 -11.01 9.61 -5.21
CA ILE A 372 -10.03 9.98 -4.20
C ILE A 372 -10.40 9.23 -2.93
N VAL A 373 -9.49 8.42 -2.41
CA VAL A 373 -9.76 7.52 -1.30
C VAL A 373 -8.79 7.79 -0.15
N GLY A 374 -9.37 8.10 1.02
CA GLY A 374 -8.70 8.25 2.30
C GLY A 374 -7.73 9.43 2.39
N GLY A 375 -6.93 9.40 3.45
CA GLY A 375 -5.92 10.38 3.78
C GLY A 375 -5.62 10.42 5.27
N SER A 376 -4.40 10.83 5.62
CA SER A 376 -4.04 11.26 6.96
C SER A 376 -4.22 12.77 7.04
N PHE A 377 -4.92 13.25 8.08
CA PHE A 377 -5.30 14.66 8.27
C PHE A 377 -4.47 15.25 9.42
N PRO A 378 -3.35 15.95 9.18
CA PRO A 378 -2.46 16.38 10.27
C PRO A 378 -3.11 17.38 11.24
N LEU A 379 -4.01 18.23 10.72
CA LEU A 379 -4.66 19.31 11.47
C LEU A 379 -5.98 18.90 12.16
N ASP A 380 -6.54 17.73 11.85
CA ASP A 380 -7.78 17.23 12.48
C ASP A 380 -7.53 15.82 13.02
N GLN A 381 -7.65 15.63 14.33
CA GLN A 381 -7.48 14.34 15.00
C GLN A 381 -8.77 13.85 15.69
N SER A 382 -9.93 14.41 15.29
CA SER A 382 -11.22 14.22 15.96
C SER A 382 -12.37 13.81 15.04
N THR A 383 -12.27 14.08 13.73
CA THR A 383 -13.37 13.88 12.77
C THR A 383 -13.11 12.68 11.87
N CYS A 384 -14.07 11.76 11.72
CA CYS A 384 -13.97 10.70 10.72
C CYS A 384 -14.11 11.26 9.29
N ASP A 385 -13.34 10.70 8.36
CA ASP A 385 -13.38 11.07 6.94
C ASP A 385 -14.52 10.33 6.25
N SER A 386 -15.59 11.04 5.90
CA SER A 386 -16.79 10.54 5.21
C SER A 386 -17.16 9.09 5.57
N PRO A 387 -17.51 8.77 6.83
CA PRO A 387 -17.64 7.39 7.30
C PRO A 387 -18.70 6.58 6.53
N ASN A 388 -19.77 7.23 6.07
CA ASN A 388 -20.82 6.60 5.27
C ASN A 388 -20.39 6.22 3.84
N SER A 389 -19.30 6.78 3.32
CA SER A 389 -18.69 6.41 2.03
C SER A 389 -17.25 5.88 2.20
N TRP A 390 -16.88 5.49 3.42
CA TRP A 390 -15.60 4.84 3.74
C TRP A 390 -14.33 5.62 3.39
N GLY A 391 -14.42 6.95 3.42
CA GLY A 391 -13.36 7.86 2.98
C GLY A 391 -13.19 7.95 1.46
N THR A 392 -14.15 7.43 0.69
CA THR A 392 -14.19 7.62 -0.77
C THR A 392 -14.91 8.93 -1.10
N HIS A 393 -14.25 9.73 -1.94
CA HIS A 393 -14.71 10.97 -2.55
C HIS A 393 -14.55 10.86 -4.07
N ASN A 394 -15.24 11.68 -4.85
CA ASN A 394 -15.21 11.61 -6.32
C ASN A 394 -15.16 13.00 -6.96
N LEU A 395 -14.29 13.15 -7.95
CA LEU A 395 -14.14 14.35 -8.78
C LEU A 395 -14.60 14.05 -10.21
N ASN A 396 -15.58 14.81 -10.72
CA ASN A 396 -15.97 14.74 -12.13
C ASN A 396 -14.94 15.50 -12.99
N LEU A 397 -14.30 14.80 -13.93
CA LEU A 397 -13.23 15.36 -14.75
C LEU A 397 -13.74 16.19 -15.94
N ASN A 398 -15.01 16.04 -16.32
CA ASN A 398 -15.58 16.67 -17.51
C ASN A 398 -16.04 18.12 -17.29
N GLU A 399 -16.72 18.39 -16.18
CA GLU A 399 -17.01 19.73 -15.66
C GLU A 399 -17.63 19.58 -14.25
N PRO A 400 -16.91 19.87 -13.14
CA PRO A 400 -17.46 19.80 -11.81
C PRO A 400 -18.46 20.95 -11.59
N VAL A 401 -19.44 20.73 -10.70
CA VAL A 401 -20.38 21.78 -10.32
C VAL A 401 -19.61 22.95 -9.70
N LYS A 402 -19.84 24.16 -10.21
CA LYS A 402 -19.10 25.36 -9.80
C LYS A 402 -19.10 25.53 -8.27
N GLY A 403 -17.92 25.40 -7.66
CA GLY A 403 -17.69 25.55 -6.22
C GLY A 403 -17.69 24.24 -5.41
N LEU A 404 -17.91 23.08 -6.01
CA LEU A 404 -17.86 21.77 -5.35
C LEU A 404 -17.07 20.76 -6.21
N PRO A 405 -15.81 20.42 -5.85
CA PRO A 405 -15.06 19.37 -6.54
C PRO A 405 -15.68 17.99 -6.27
N TRP A 406 -16.20 17.79 -5.06
CA TRP A 406 -16.80 16.55 -4.61
C TRP A 406 -18.19 16.37 -5.22
N ASN A 407 -18.32 15.40 -6.13
CA ASN A 407 -19.55 15.09 -6.82
C ASN A 407 -19.95 13.63 -6.56
N THR A 408 -21.25 13.34 -6.53
CA THR A 408 -21.75 11.95 -6.51
C THR A 408 -21.13 11.15 -7.67
N TYR A 409 -20.66 9.94 -7.39
CA TYR A 409 -20.15 9.04 -8.43
C TYR A 409 -21.28 8.59 -9.37
N GLN A 410 -21.01 8.61 -10.67
CA GLN A 410 -21.96 8.28 -11.74
C GLN A 410 -21.45 7.05 -12.52
N PRO A 411 -21.98 5.84 -12.29
CA PRO A 411 -21.53 4.62 -12.99
C PRO A 411 -21.67 4.67 -14.52
N ASN A 412 -22.56 5.52 -15.03
CA ASN A 412 -22.83 5.73 -16.45
C ASN A 412 -22.01 6.87 -17.09
N LEU A 413 -21.17 7.59 -16.32
CA LEU A 413 -20.29 8.62 -16.84
C LEU A 413 -18.96 7.98 -17.25
N THR A 414 -18.94 7.41 -18.45
CA THR A 414 -17.87 6.54 -18.97
C THR A 414 -17.05 7.15 -20.10
N SER A 415 -17.10 8.47 -20.28
CA SER A 415 -16.44 9.16 -21.40
C SER A 415 -15.91 10.51 -20.97
N TYR A 416 -14.61 10.72 -21.16
CA TYR A 416 -13.96 11.99 -20.86
C TYR A 416 -14.32 13.06 -21.89
N ALA A 417 -14.52 14.29 -21.41
CA ALA A 417 -14.62 15.50 -22.20
C ALA A 417 -13.68 16.55 -21.58
N VAL A 418 -12.91 17.26 -22.41
CA VAL A 418 -11.97 18.27 -21.91
C VAL A 418 -12.75 19.41 -21.23
N PRO A 419 -12.54 19.69 -19.92
CA PRO A 419 -13.26 20.74 -19.21
C PRO A 419 -12.86 22.14 -19.67
N SER A 420 -13.75 23.12 -19.48
CA SER A 420 -13.53 24.50 -19.93
C SER A 420 -12.27 25.15 -19.36
N VAL A 421 -11.85 24.77 -18.15
CA VAL A 421 -10.61 25.24 -17.50
C VAL A 421 -9.34 24.84 -18.27
N ILE A 422 -9.35 23.68 -18.93
CA ILE A 422 -8.21 23.23 -19.75
C ILE A 422 -8.29 23.90 -21.12
N ILE A 423 -9.47 23.92 -21.74
CA ILE A 423 -9.70 24.55 -23.05
C ILE A 423 -9.30 26.04 -23.03
N SER A 424 -9.56 26.76 -21.93
CA SER A 424 -9.19 28.17 -21.81
C SER A 424 -7.68 28.43 -21.78
N VAL A 425 -6.87 27.41 -21.44
CA VAL A 425 -5.41 27.49 -21.35
C VAL A 425 -4.73 26.90 -22.58
N VAL A 426 -5.05 25.66 -22.97
CA VAL A 426 -4.37 24.94 -24.07
C VAL A 426 -5.14 24.95 -25.40
N GLY A 427 -6.33 25.56 -25.42
CA GLY A 427 -7.21 25.61 -26.58
C GLY A 427 -7.92 24.29 -26.90
N GLY A 428 -8.54 24.24 -28.08
CA GLY A 428 -9.29 23.08 -28.56
C GLY A 428 -10.77 23.09 -28.15
N SER A 429 -11.30 21.92 -27.84
CA SER A 429 -12.72 21.65 -27.62
C SER A 429 -12.91 20.46 -26.66
N PRO A 430 -14.14 20.19 -26.17
CA PRO A 430 -14.39 19.06 -25.27
C PRO A 430 -14.02 17.69 -25.85
N THR A 431 -13.96 17.54 -27.18
CA THR A 431 -13.55 16.32 -27.87
C THR A 431 -12.07 16.28 -28.26
N GLY A 432 -11.29 17.31 -27.93
CA GLY A 432 -9.89 17.46 -28.31
C GLY A 432 -9.61 18.64 -29.24
N GLY A 433 -8.57 18.51 -30.08
CA GLY A 433 -8.05 19.59 -30.93
C GLY A 433 -7.25 20.65 -30.17
N ALA A 434 -6.57 20.30 -29.07
CA ALA A 434 -5.76 21.25 -28.29
C ALA A 434 -4.74 21.98 -29.19
N THR A 435 -4.63 23.31 -29.05
CA THR A 435 -3.80 24.13 -29.93
C THR A 435 -2.38 24.30 -29.42
N MET A 436 -2.16 24.20 -28.10
CA MET A 436 -0.82 24.19 -27.51
C MET A 436 -0.20 22.79 -27.53
N GLN A 437 0.43 22.45 -28.65
CA GLN A 437 1.10 21.16 -28.88
C GLN A 437 2.57 21.09 -28.43
N SER A 438 3.04 22.09 -27.69
CA SER A 438 4.40 22.15 -27.16
C SER A 438 4.48 23.07 -25.94
N PRO A 439 5.53 22.96 -25.09
CA PRO A 439 5.82 23.98 -24.09
C PRO A 439 6.04 25.35 -24.72
N SER A 440 5.69 26.40 -23.98
CA SER A 440 5.85 27.81 -24.42
C SER A 440 7.30 28.19 -24.72
N ALA A 441 8.25 27.61 -23.97
CA ALA A 441 9.69 27.74 -24.20
C ALA A 441 10.29 26.68 -25.14
N GLY A 442 9.45 25.83 -25.75
CA GLY A 442 9.87 24.65 -26.50
C GLY A 442 10.23 23.45 -25.62
N PHE A 443 10.43 22.28 -26.26
CA PHE A 443 10.87 21.08 -25.57
C PHE A 443 12.37 21.16 -25.23
N GLN A 444 12.75 20.72 -24.03
CA GLN A 444 14.17 20.60 -23.61
C GLN A 444 14.91 19.48 -24.35
N ASN A 445 14.18 18.52 -24.92
CA ASN A 445 14.71 17.52 -25.84
C ASN A 445 13.71 17.32 -27.01
N ASN A 446 14.21 17.33 -28.24
CA ASN A 446 13.42 17.19 -29.46
C ASN A 446 12.67 15.84 -29.56
N ASP A 447 13.16 14.78 -28.91
CA ASP A 447 12.52 13.46 -28.94
C ASP A 447 11.14 13.50 -28.26
N LEU A 448 10.94 14.36 -27.25
CA LEU A 448 9.63 14.56 -26.62
C LEU A 448 8.57 15.05 -27.63
N ASN A 449 8.93 15.95 -28.55
CA ASN A 449 8.03 16.40 -29.61
C ASN A 449 7.57 15.23 -30.49
N VAL A 450 8.50 14.31 -30.81
CA VAL A 450 8.23 13.12 -31.62
C VAL A 450 7.36 12.11 -30.85
N TYR A 451 7.60 11.94 -29.55
CA TYR A 451 6.81 11.03 -28.70
C TYR A 451 5.37 11.52 -28.49
N PHE A 452 5.15 12.80 -28.21
CA PHE A 452 3.79 13.32 -27.99
C PHE A 452 2.96 13.46 -29.27
N GLN A 453 3.59 13.43 -30.45
CA GLN A 453 2.88 13.27 -31.74
C GLN A 453 2.51 11.81 -32.05
N GLN A 454 3.01 10.84 -31.27
CA GLN A 454 2.74 9.42 -31.43
C GLN A 454 1.74 8.92 -30.38
N LYS A 455 0.96 7.92 -30.78
CA LYS A 455 -0.06 7.28 -29.96
C LYS A 455 0.32 5.84 -29.71
N ALA A 456 0.25 5.41 -28.46
CA ALA A 456 0.56 4.03 -28.13
C ALA A 456 -0.45 3.10 -28.80
N SER A 457 0.03 2.05 -29.47
CA SER A 457 -0.84 1.01 -30.01
C SER A 457 -1.21 0.03 -28.90
N ALA A 458 -2.49 -0.28 -28.75
CA ALA A 458 -2.96 -1.28 -27.79
C ALA A 458 -2.26 -2.63 -28.04
N VAL A 459 -1.55 -3.13 -27.03
CA VAL A 459 -0.91 -4.43 -27.08
C VAL A 459 -1.94 -5.45 -26.64
N ASN A 460 -2.48 -6.22 -27.58
CA ASN A 460 -3.44 -7.28 -27.30
C ASN A 460 -2.78 -8.48 -26.62
N ARG A 461 -2.48 -8.34 -25.31
CA ARG A 461 -2.02 -9.43 -24.45
C ARG A 461 -3.12 -10.49 -24.34
N THR A 462 -2.75 -11.75 -24.53
CA THR A 462 -3.61 -12.91 -24.28
C THR A 462 -3.40 -13.43 -22.85
N PRO A 463 -4.45 -13.91 -22.16
CA PRO A 463 -4.28 -14.53 -20.85
C PRO A 463 -3.29 -15.70 -20.88
N THR A 464 -2.42 -15.78 -19.88
CA THR A 464 -1.45 -16.88 -19.72
C THR A 464 -2.04 -18.07 -18.96
N ARG A 465 -3.31 -17.97 -18.53
CA ARG A 465 -4.09 -18.95 -17.79
C ARG A 465 -5.50 -19.08 -18.37
N ALA A 466 -6.20 -20.14 -18.01
CA ALA A 466 -7.62 -20.27 -18.33
C ALA A 466 -8.44 -19.22 -17.56
N ILE A 467 -9.10 -18.32 -18.29
CA ILE A 467 -10.10 -17.39 -17.77
C ILE A 467 -11.46 -17.94 -18.17
N THR A 468 -12.15 -18.62 -17.25
CA THR A 468 -13.53 -19.05 -17.48
C THR A 468 -14.48 -17.86 -17.37
N THR A 469 -14.62 -17.10 -18.46
CA THR A 469 -15.76 -16.18 -18.60
C THR A 469 -17.04 -16.97 -18.45
N ALA A 470 -17.96 -16.47 -17.62
CA ALA A 470 -19.32 -16.97 -17.53
C ALA A 470 -20.11 -16.57 -18.80
N THR A 471 -19.77 -17.18 -19.95
CA THR A 471 -20.62 -17.11 -21.14
C THR A 471 -21.98 -17.63 -20.75
N GLY A 472 -22.98 -16.74 -20.81
CA GLY A 472 -24.38 -17.09 -20.67
C GLY A 472 -24.80 -18.01 -21.80
N SER A 473 -24.60 -19.32 -21.61
CA SER A 473 -25.19 -20.33 -22.47
C SER A 473 -26.70 -20.14 -22.45
N SER A 474 -27.26 -19.64 -23.55
CA SER A 474 -28.69 -19.64 -23.79
C SER A 474 -29.17 -21.09 -23.81
N ILE A 475 -29.63 -21.59 -22.66
CA ILE A 475 -30.19 -22.93 -22.55
C ILE A 475 -31.49 -22.93 -23.35
N SER A 476 -31.40 -23.41 -24.59
CA SER A 476 -32.54 -23.82 -25.38
C SER A 476 -33.30 -24.88 -24.57
N LYS A 477 -34.47 -24.46 -24.06
CA LYS A 477 -35.37 -25.20 -23.17
C LYS A 477 -35.50 -26.68 -23.55
N PRO A 478 -34.92 -27.62 -22.78
CA PRO A 478 -35.21 -29.04 -22.95
C PRO A 478 -36.65 -29.29 -22.51
N SER A 479 -37.45 -29.84 -23.39
CA SER A 479 -38.81 -30.29 -23.10
C SER A 479 -38.80 -31.48 -22.14
N GLY A 480 -39.33 -31.28 -20.93
CA GLY A 480 -40.01 -32.27 -20.10
C GLY A 480 -39.34 -33.62 -19.87
N THR A 481 -38.85 -33.84 -18.65
CA THR A 481 -38.88 -35.17 -18.02
C THR A 481 -39.03 -34.99 -16.52
N GLN A 482 -40.14 -35.46 -15.95
CA GLN A 482 -40.33 -35.42 -14.50
C GLN A 482 -39.50 -36.53 -13.83
N LEU A 483 -38.82 -36.20 -12.74
CA LEU A 483 -38.25 -37.17 -11.81
C LEU A 483 -39.15 -37.26 -10.58
N ALA A 484 -39.46 -38.49 -10.17
CA ALA A 484 -40.58 -38.78 -9.28
C ALA A 484 -40.33 -38.42 -7.81
N SER A 485 -41.40 -38.02 -7.12
CA SER A 485 -41.46 -37.59 -5.71
C SER A 485 -41.09 -38.65 -4.65
N ALA A 486 -40.50 -39.78 -5.05
CA ALA A 486 -40.18 -40.91 -4.18
C ALA A 486 -38.81 -40.81 -3.48
N ALA A 487 -37.90 -39.95 -3.93
CA ALA A 487 -36.53 -39.86 -3.38
C ALA A 487 -36.43 -39.04 -2.09
N ILE A 488 -37.40 -38.18 -1.78
CA ILE A 488 -37.34 -37.22 -0.65
C ILE A 488 -37.79 -37.87 0.68
N VAL A 489 -38.55 -38.96 0.63
CA VAL A 489 -39.09 -39.64 1.84
C VAL A 489 -38.02 -40.45 2.59
N GLY A 490 -36.98 -40.94 1.90
CA GLY A 490 -35.96 -41.80 2.51
C GLY A 490 -35.04 -41.12 3.54
N ILE A 491 -34.73 -39.83 3.33
CA ILE A 491 -33.74 -39.11 4.16
C ILE A 491 -34.36 -38.61 5.48
N VAL A 492 -35.63 -38.20 5.46
CA VAL A 492 -36.33 -37.69 6.66
C VAL A 492 -36.54 -38.80 7.70
N VAL A 493 -36.88 -40.02 7.27
CA VAL A 493 -37.10 -41.16 8.18
C VAL A 493 -35.81 -41.61 8.88
N GLY A 494 -34.68 -41.60 8.17
CA GLY A 494 -33.38 -41.96 8.75
C GLY A 494 -32.93 -41.05 9.90
N VAL A 495 -33.14 -39.74 9.76
CA VAL A 495 -32.79 -38.75 10.79
C VAL A 495 -33.67 -38.89 12.04
N VAL A 496 -34.99 -39.09 11.87
CA VAL A 496 -35.92 -39.26 13.00
C VAL A 496 -35.64 -40.54 13.78
N VAL A 497 -35.39 -41.67 13.10
CA VAL A 497 -35.03 -42.94 13.76
C VAL A 497 -33.68 -42.84 14.46
N GLY A 498 -32.69 -42.17 13.87
CA GLY A 498 -31.38 -41.94 14.49
C GLY A 498 -31.47 -41.12 15.78
N ILE A 499 -32.25 -40.03 15.79
CA ILE A 499 -32.45 -39.17 16.97
C ILE A 499 -33.21 -39.92 18.08
N VAL A 500 -34.28 -40.66 17.75
CA VAL A 500 -35.03 -41.45 18.73
C VAL A 500 -34.16 -42.57 19.32
N GLY A 501 -33.32 -43.22 18.51
CA GLY A 501 -32.36 -44.23 18.98
C GLY A 501 -31.32 -43.65 19.96
N LEU A 502 -30.75 -42.48 19.64
CA LEU A 502 -29.81 -41.77 20.52
C LEU A 502 -30.45 -41.35 21.86
N LEU A 503 -31.68 -40.84 21.82
CA LEU A 503 -32.41 -40.45 23.04
C LEU A 503 -32.76 -41.67 23.91
N ALA A 504 -33.17 -42.79 23.30
CA ALA A 504 -33.42 -44.04 24.01
C ALA A 504 -32.14 -44.61 24.65
N ALA A 505 -31.01 -44.62 23.93
CA ALA A 505 -29.72 -45.05 24.46
C ALA A 505 -29.27 -44.18 25.65
N CYS A 506 -29.40 -42.85 25.53
CA CYS A 506 -29.05 -41.91 26.59
C CYS A 506 -29.94 -42.10 27.83
N PHE A 507 -31.25 -42.31 27.65
CA PHE A 507 -32.20 -42.61 28.73
C PHE A 507 -31.88 -43.93 29.44
N CYS A 508 -31.51 -44.99 28.69
CA CYS A 508 -31.09 -46.27 29.26
C CYS A 508 -29.79 -46.16 30.08
N ILE A 509 -28.80 -45.39 29.62
CA ILE A 509 -27.53 -45.15 30.36
C ILE A 509 -27.78 -44.35 31.65
N ILE A 510 -28.69 -43.36 31.62
CA ILE A 510 -29.07 -42.60 32.82
C ILE A 510 -29.82 -43.50 33.82
N ARG A 511 -30.61 -44.46 33.34
CA ARG A 511 -31.36 -45.39 34.21
C ARG A 511 -30.48 -46.47 34.84
N THR A 512 -29.51 -47.04 34.11
CA THR A 512 -28.58 -48.05 34.66
C THR A 512 -27.61 -47.46 35.69
N ARG A 513 -27.23 -46.18 35.56
CA ARG A 513 -26.38 -45.47 36.54
C ARG A 513 -27.08 -45.17 37.88
N LYS A 514 -28.40 -45.36 38.01
CA LYS A 514 -29.13 -45.21 39.29
C LYS A 514 -29.26 -46.50 40.10
N SER A 515 -28.82 -47.66 39.58
CA SER A 515 -28.95 -48.96 40.26
C SER A 515 -27.63 -49.63 40.63
N ARG A 516 -26.52 -48.88 40.71
CA ARG A 516 -25.23 -49.38 41.21
C ARG A 516 -24.65 -48.47 42.29
N ALA A 517 -25.25 -48.54 43.46
CA ALA A 517 -24.69 -48.04 44.72
C ALA A 517 -24.45 -49.23 45.66
N HIS A 518 -23.39 -50.00 45.41
CA HIS A 518 -22.80 -50.86 46.43
C HIS A 518 -21.30 -51.05 46.18
N VAL A 519 -20.52 -50.83 47.23
CA VAL A 519 -19.05 -50.92 47.27
C VAL A 519 -18.68 -52.17 48.05
N PRO A 520 -17.62 -52.89 47.64
CA PRO A 520 -16.73 -53.51 48.60
C PRO A 520 -15.33 -52.90 48.54
N GLU A 521 -14.82 -52.57 49.72
CA GLU A 521 -13.41 -52.30 50.03
C GLU A 521 -12.63 -53.62 50.12
N VAL A 522 -11.28 -53.61 49.99
CA VAL A 522 -10.31 -54.26 50.91
C VAL A 522 -8.89 -54.44 50.31
N SER A 523 -7.92 -53.83 51.02
CA SER A 523 -6.49 -54.19 51.18
C SER A 523 -5.43 -54.01 50.07
N VAL A 524 -4.24 -53.65 50.56
CA VAL A 524 -2.93 -53.51 49.89
C VAL A 524 -1.92 -54.39 50.64
N PRO A 525 -0.85 -54.90 50.00
CA PRO A 525 0.44 -55.07 50.69
C PRO A 525 1.68 -54.56 49.90
N ILE A 526 2.84 -54.63 50.55
CA ILE A 526 4.15 -54.03 50.20
C ILE A 526 5.24 -55.15 50.28
N VAL A 527 6.47 -55.12 49.74
CA VAL A 527 7.46 -54.06 49.40
C VAL A 527 8.24 -54.38 48.09
N SER A 528 8.98 -53.41 47.57
CA SER A 528 10.16 -53.47 46.65
C SER A 528 11.30 -54.45 47.08
N PRO A 529 12.45 -54.60 46.36
CA PRO A 529 12.85 -54.13 45.01
C PRO A 529 13.68 -55.14 44.11
N TYR A 530 14.06 -54.68 42.91
CA TYR A 530 15.30 -54.99 42.13
C TYR A 530 15.47 -56.26 41.23
N ASN A 531 15.83 -55.96 39.97
CA ASN A 531 16.79 -56.61 39.04
C ASN A 531 16.42 -57.67 37.95
N ALA A 532 16.85 -57.31 36.72
CA ALA A 532 17.40 -58.11 35.61
C ALA A 532 16.55 -59.16 34.86
N GLY A 533 16.38 -58.96 33.53
CA GLY A 533 15.91 -59.99 32.60
C GLY A 533 15.66 -59.48 31.17
N ASN A 534 16.62 -59.70 30.26
CA ASN A 534 16.50 -59.39 28.82
C ASN A 534 15.43 -60.28 28.13
N THR A 535 14.54 -59.69 27.31
CA THR A 535 14.17 -60.30 26.01
C THR A 535 13.73 -59.21 25.01
N SER A 536 13.99 -59.47 23.73
CA SER A 536 13.81 -58.55 22.60
C SER A 536 12.57 -58.87 21.78
N LYS A 537 11.88 -57.85 21.22
CA LYS A 537 11.53 -57.72 19.77
C LYS A 537 10.47 -56.64 19.46
N MET A 538 10.57 -56.13 18.22
CA MET A 538 9.54 -55.55 17.35
C MET A 538 8.95 -54.16 17.68
N HIS A 539 9.27 -53.23 16.77
CA HIS A 539 8.65 -51.93 16.56
C HIS A 539 7.55 -52.07 15.47
N PRO A 540 6.32 -51.51 15.64
CA PRO A 540 5.31 -51.50 14.57
C PRO A 540 5.63 -50.46 13.49
N GLN A 541 5.40 -50.82 12.22
CA GLN A 541 5.58 -49.92 11.06
C GLN A 541 4.38 -48.98 10.83
N ARG A 542 4.66 -47.90 10.09
CA ARG A 542 3.71 -46.90 9.59
C ARG A 542 3.03 -47.41 8.30
N PRO A 543 1.72 -47.21 8.08
CA PRO A 543 1.06 -47.65 6.84
C PRO A 543 1.47 -46.85 5.60
N GLU A 544 1.59 -47.53 4.46
CA GLU A 544 1.84 -46.94 3.14
C GLU A 544 0.56 -46.33 2.52
N ARG A 545 0.75 -45.50 1.49
CA ARG A 545 -0.32 -44.97 0.63
C ARG A 545 -0.15 -45.53 -0.79
N ASN A 546 -1.17 -46.24 -1.28
CA ASN A 546 -1.20 -46.68 -2.69
C ASN A 546 -1.29 -45.48 -3.65
N TYR A 547 -0.69 -45.65 -4.83
CA TYR A 547 -0.74 -44.72 -5.96
C TYR A 547 -1.38 -45.42 -7.16
N ASP A 548 -2.23 -44.73 -7.90
CA ASP A 548 -3.00 -45.26 -9.04
C ASP A 548 -2.40 -44.74 -10.37
N PRO A 549 -2.01 -45.60 -11.34
CA PRO A 549 -1.24 -45.17 -12.50
C PRO A 549 -2.06 -45.03 -13.81
N GLN A 550 -2.28 -43.80 -14.28
CA GLN A 550 -2.66 -43.55 -15.68
C GLN A 550 -1.91 -42.38 -16.35
N ASN A 551 -1.01 -42.76 -17.28
CA ASN A 551 -0.42 -42.04 -18.41
C ASN A 551 0.62 -40.91 -18.21
N PRO A 552 1.53 -40.71 -19.21
CA PRO A 552 2.90 -40.23 -18.94
C PRO A 552 3.36 -39.05 -19.84
N HIS A 553 4.60 -38.56 -19.63
CA HIS A 553 5.67 -38.49 -20.65
C HIS A 553 6.93 -37.74 -20.14
N ILE A 554 8.08 -38.46 -20.07
CA ILE A 554 9.47 -38.10 -20.44
C ILE A 554 9.97 -36.67 -20.03
N ALA A 555 10.92 -36.41 -19.12
CA ALA A 555 12.17 -37.04 -18.63
C ALA A 555 13.48 -36.74 -19.41
N GLN A 556 14.59 -36.58 -18.65
CA GLN A 556 16.01 -36.35 -19.07
C GLN A 556 16.38 -34.90 -19.46
N GLN A 557 17.53 -34.31 -19.11
CA GLN A 557 18.74 -34.63 -18.30
C GLN A 557 19.18 -33.29 -17.63
N GLY A 558 19.97 -33.19 -16.54
CA GLY A 558 20.93 -34.12 -15.97
C GLY A 558 22.36 -33.56 -16.08
N SER A 559 22.78 -32.69 -15.16
CA SER A 559 24.22 -32.49 -14.87
C SER A 559 24.44 -32.04 -13.42
N THR A 560 25.36 -32.73 -12.76
CA THR A 560 25.76 -32.52 -11.36
C THR A 560 26.99 -31.62 -11.30
N SER A 561 27.11 -30.81 -10.25
CA SER A 561 28.40 -30.33 -9.77
C SER A 561 28.34 -30.14 -8.26
N ALA A 562 28.98 -31.06 -7.55
CA ALA A 562 29.19 -30.91 -6.11
C ALA A 562 30.41 -30.01 -5.89
N TYR A 563 30.29 -29.04 -4.98
CA TYR A 563 31.45 -28.42 -4.35
C TYR A 563 31.42 -28.69 -2.85
N GLN A 564 32.59 -29.00 -2.31
CA GLN A 564 32.77 -29.49 -0.96
C GLN A 564 32.66 -28.35 0.05
N VAL A 565 31.95 -28.59 1.15
CA VAL A 565 32.03 -27.75 2.34
C VAL A 565 33.32 -28.06 3.09
N LEU A 566 34.13 -27.04 3.35
CA LEU A 566 35.24 -27.08 4.31
C LEU A 566 35.18 -25.81 5.16
N PRO A 567 35.09 -25.92 6.50
CA PRO A 567 34.96 -24.75 7.37
C PRO A 567 36.30 -24.04 7.53
N SER A 568 36.28 -22.71 7.61
CA SER A 568 37.44 -21.91 8.01
C SER A 568 37.09 -20.98 9.18
N HIS A 569 38.06 -20.82 10.07
CA HIS A 569 37.89 -20.28 11.42
C HIS A 569 37.64 -18.76 11.46
N ALA A 570 36.91 -18.33 12.47
CA ALA A 570 36.93 -16.95 12.94
C ALA A 570 38.27 -16.63 13.64
N PRO A 571 38.77 -15.39 13.53
CA PRO A 571 39.61 -14.75 14.53
C PRO A 571 38.78 -13.83 15.43
N ASP A 572 39.08 -13.82 16.73
CA ASP A 572 38.43 -12.95 17.72
C ASP A 572 38.79 -11.46 17.51
N ALA A 573 37.89 -10.58 17.96
CA ALA A 573 38.04 -9.13 17.85
C ALA A 573 38.96 -8.55 18.94
N VAL A 574 39.74 -7.53 18.56
CA VAL A 574 40.54 -6.71 19.48
C VAL A 574 39.71 -5.53 19.95
N GLU A 575 39.60 -5.32 21.26
CA GLU A 575 38.98 -4.11 21.82
C GLU A 575 39.89 -2.89 21.69
N LEU A 576 39.30 -1.73 21.37
CA LEU A 576 39.79 -0.45 21.87
C LEU A 576 38.63 0.55 22.00
N SER A 577 38.51 1.18 23.17
CA SER A 577 37.44 2.15 23.47
C SER A 577 37.76 3.55 22.92
N GLY A 578 36.74 4.29 22.47
CA GLY A 578 36.88 5.69 22.04
C GLY A 578 35.54 6.43 22.02
N THR A 579 35.24 7.16 23.11
CA THR A 579 34.04 7.99 23.25
C THR A 579 34.16 9.29 22.44
N ILE A 580 33.06 9.70 21.78
CA ILE A 580 32.93 11.04 21.19
C ILE A 580 31.88 11.82 21.97
N SER A 581 32.27 13.01 22.44
CA SER A 581 31.43 13.91 23.24
C SER A 581 30.58 14.83 22.37
N ASN A 582 29.45 15.25 22.93
CA ASN A 582 28.46 16.12 22.27
C ASN A 582 28.50 17.54 22.87
N SER A 583 28.56 18.57 22.03
CA SER A 583 28.35 19.98 22.37
C SER A 583 28.19 20.79 21.06
N GLY A 584 27.32 21.78 20.93
CA GLY A 584 26.55 22.51 21.95
C GLY A 584 26.71 24.01 21.70
N ASN A 585 25.64 24.69 21.26
CA ASN A 585 25.67 26.06 20.75
C ASN A 585 26.20 27.11 21.75
N TYR A 586 26.87 28.14 21.21
CA TYR A 586 27.04 29.43 21.88
C TYR A 586 26.54 30.57 21.00
N SER A 587 25.62 31.37 21.54
CA SER A 587 25.24 32.67 21.03
C SER A 587 26.13 33.75 21.67
N THR A 588 26.50 34.78 20.90
CA THR A 588 27.19 35.96 21.44
C THR A 588 26.38 37.23 21.12
N ILE A 589 26.14 38.02 22.15
CA ILE A 589 25.65 39.39 22.06
C ILE A 589 26.86 40.29 22.29
N ASN A 590 27.07 41.30 21.44
CA ASN A 590 28.20 42.22 21.60
C ASN A 590 27.75 43.61 22.09
N ALA A 591 28.66 44.32 22.76
CA ALA A 591 28.35 45.55 23.47
C ALA A 591 28.28 46.76 22.51
N GLY A 592 27.11 47.42 22.47
CA GLY A 592 26.85 48.56 21.60
C GLY A 592 25.39 48.56 21.17
N GLY A 593 24.49 48.98 22.08
CA GLY A 593 23.04 48.90 21.85
C GLY A 593 22.55 49.82 20.75
N ASN A 594 22.48 49.32 19.52
CA ASN A 594 21.50 49.67 18.49
C ASN A 594 21.55 48.65 17.33
N LEU A 595 20.39 48.36 16.75
CA LEU A 595 20.25 47.43 15.63
C LEU A 595 20.81 48.04 14.34
N VAL A 596 21.78 47.37 13.72
CA VAL A 596 22.24 47.68 12.36
C VAL A 596 21.56 46.71 11.40
N TYR A 597 20.69 47.25 10.55
CA TYR A 597 20.09 46.53 9.43
C TYR A 597 20.79 46.95 8.14
N SER A 598 21.39 45.98 7.44
CA SER A 598 21.63 46.06 5.99
C SER A 598 21.61 44.64 5.39
N PRO A 599 21.19 44.48 4.12
CA PRO A 599 20.65 43.22 3.64
C PRO A 599 21.60 42.44 2.71
N ASN A 600 21.21 41.19 2.43
CA ASN A 600 21.74 40.27 1.40
C ASN A 600 23.15 39.68 1.66
N ASP A 601 23.19 38.52 2.33
CA ASP A 601 23.55 37.25 1.67
C ASP A 601 23.32 36.09 2.66
N GLU A 602 22.25 35.31 2.51
CA GLU A 602 22.12 34.02 3.18
C GLU A 602 21.62 32.95 2.21
N GLY A 603 22.53 32.03 1.86
CA GLY A 603 22.16 30.75 1.30
C GLY A 603 21.36 29.96 2.34
N VAL A 604 20.21 29.42 1.93
CA VAL A 604 19.30 28.65 2.79
C VAL A 604 20.09 27.51 3.47
N PRO A 605 20.17 27.48 4.82
CA PRO A 605 20.82 26.37 5.50
C PRO A 605 20.03 25.07 5.24
N PRO A 606 20.71 23.91 5.10
CA PRO A 606 20.02 22.65 4.84
C PRO A 606 19.04 22.35 5.98
N TYR A 607 17.75 22.45 5.67
CA TYR A 607 16.67 22.27 6.65
C TYR A 607 16.64 20.80 7.08
N VAL A 608 17.16 20.53 8.28
CA VAL A 608 16.99 19.24 8.94
C VAL A 608 15.51 19.14 9.35
N SER A 609 14.67 18.69 8.43
CA SER A 609 13.28 18.38 8.75
C SER A 609 13.28 17.28 9.80
N ASN A 610 12.73 17.53 10.99
CA ASN A 610 12.56 16.50 12.00
C ASN A 610 11.69 15.38 11.44
N TRP A 611 12.34 14.30 11.02
CA TRP A 611 11.73 13.13 10.41
C TRP A 611 10.81 12.44 11.41
N HIS A 612 9.52 12.74 11.33
CA HIS A 612 8.49 11.97 12.00
C HIS A 612 8.15 10.79 11.10
N HIS A 613 8.74 9.62 11.41
CA HIS A 613 8.23 8.35 10.89
C HIS A 613 6.74 8.20 11.30
N PRO A 614 5.88 7.62 10.43
CA PRO A 614 4.44 7.48 10.72
C PRO A 614 4.10 6.64 11.96
N ASN A 615 5.09 5.97 12.56
CA ASN A 615 4.91 4.94 13.58
C ASN A 615 5.15 5.45 15.02
N SER A 616 5.22 6.76 15.22
CA SER A 616 5.43 7.36 16.56
C SER A 616 4.10 7.51 17.30
N PRO A 617 3.84 6.77 18.40
CA PRO A 617 2.68 7.06 19.25
C PRO A 617 2.85 8.44 19.92
N PRO A 618 1.75 9.14 20.28
CA PRO A 618 1.84 10.44 20.92
C PRO A 618 2.59 10.34 22.25
N GLN A 619 3.74 11.01 22.36
CA GLN A 619 4.52 11.08 23.60
C GLN A 619 3.77 11.87 24.67
N ASN A 620 3.01 11.16 25.52
CA ASN A 620 2.42 11.74 26.72
C ASN A 620 2.37 10.72 27.87
N GLN A 621 3.54 10.21 28.26
CA GLN A 621 3.72 9.52 29.54
C GLN A 621 4.84 10.19 30.35
N LYS A 622 4.44 10.93 31.39
CA LYS A 622 5.34 11.48 32.41
C LYS A 622 5.88 10.34 33.29
N HIS A 623 7.06 9.82 32.96
CA HIS A 623 7.81 9.00 33.90
C HIS A 623 8.62 9.90 34.84
N PHE A 624 8.17 9.97 36.10
CA PHE A 624 8.98 10.50 37.19
C PHE A 624 10.18 9.60 37.46
N SER A 625 11.31 10.19 37.83
CA SER A 625 12.41 9.49 38.50
C SER A 625 13.09 10.43 39.52
N PRO A 626 13.65 9.90 40.63
CA PRO A 626 13.94 10.71 41.81
C PRO A 626 15.30 11.44 41.74
N THR A 627 15.44 12.45 42.60
CA THR A 627 16.50 13.46 42.57
C THR A 627 17.71 13.15 43.48
N SER A 628 18.81 13.89 43.27
CA SER A 628 19.81 14.36 44.27
C SER A 628 21.13 13.55 44.45
N PRO A 629 22.21 14.16 44.99
CA PRO A 629 22.74 15.51 44.70
C PRO A 629 24.30 15.65 44.78
N HIS A 630 24.81 16.88 44.49
CA HIS A 630 26.12 17.45 44.92
C HIS A 630 27.42 16.87 44.28
N SER A 631 28.58 17.57 44.21
CA SER A 631 29.04 18.88 44.75
C SER A 631 30.15 19.53 43.90
N GLN A 632 30.20 20.89 43.91
CA GLN A 632 31.38 21.82 43.95
C GLN A 632 32.66 21.56 43.11
N GLN A 633 33.53 22.50 42.72
CA GLN A 633 33.71 23.97 42.59
C GLN A 633 35.26 24.20 42.62
N ASN A 634 35.77 25.31 42.07
CA ASN A 634 37.18 25.82 42.09
C ASN A 634 38.14 25.33 40.95
N GLN A 635 39.18 26.07 40.51
CA GLN A 635 39.43 27.53 40.30
C GLN A 635 40.84 27.73 39.66
N PHE A 636 41.12 28.88 39.00
CA PHE A 636 42.41 29.31 38.38
C PHE A 636 42.84 28.53 37.08
N SER A 637 43.15 29.09 35.90
CA SER A 637 44.03 30.21 35.44
C SER A 637 45.54 29.87 35.39
N PRO A 638 46.36 30.38 34.42
CA PRO A 638 46.06 30.80 33.03
C PRO A 638 47.12 30.42 31.93
N VAL A 639 46.72 30.59 30.66
CA VAL A 639 47.45 30.95 29.39
C VAL A 639 48.96 31.29 29.50
N PRO A 640 49.88 30.71 28.67
CA PRO A 640 50.25 31.22 27.31
C PRO A 640 50.62 30.12 26.26
N THR A 641 50.94 30.33 24.97
CA THR A 641 50.71 31.35 23.88
C THR A 641 51.44 30.82 22.61
N GLU A 642 51.07 31.23 21.38
CA GLU A 642 51.83 31.04 20.10
C GLU A 642 51.98 29.59 19.56
N LEU A 643 52.26 29.28 18.27
CA LEU A 643 52.70 30.08 17.10
C LEU A 643 52.26 29.43 15.74
N ASP A 644 52.38 30.21 14.67
CA ASP A 644 52.00 30.06 13.24
C ASP A 644 52.29 28.77 12.42
N GLY A 645 51.62 28.69 11.25
CA GLY A 645 52.13 28.03 10.03
C GLY A 645 51.17 27.00 9.40
N GLY A 646 50.67 27.10 8.16
CA GLY A 646 50.80 28.15 7.14
C GLY A 646 51.57 27.75 5.87
N SER A 647 50.97 26.93 4.97
CA SER A 647 51.29 26.96 3.51
C SER A 647 50.37 26.07 2.65
N THR A 648 49.95 26.59 1.50
CA THR A 648 49.18 25.97 0.41
C THR A 648 50.04 25.16 -0.57
N ILE A 649 49.43 24.28 -1.41
CA ILE A 649 49.65 24.22 -2.87
C ILE A 649 48.60 23.32 -3.58
N PHE A 650 48.29 23.66 -4.84
CA PHE A 650 47.34 22.99 -5.75
C PHE A 650 47.90 21.73 -6.44
N SER A 651 47.03 20.79 -6.83
CA SER A 651 47.17 20.00 -8.07
C SER A 651 45.83 19.38 -8.53
N ALA A 652 45.66 19.20 -9.85
CA ALA A 652 44.36 18.97 -10.51
C ALA A 652 44.10 17.51 -10.96
N SER A 653 42.88 17.26 -11.45
CA SER A 653 42.32 15.99 -11.93
C SER A 653 42.97 15.40 -13.19
N PRO A 654 42.73 14.11 -13.47
CA PRO A 654 42.78 13.56 -14.83
C PRO A 654 41.47 12.91 -15.30
N THR A 655 41.17 13.09 -16.59
CA THR A 655 40.03 12.48 -17.34
C THR A 655 40.43 11.12 -17.95
N PRO A 656 39.52 10.14 -18.14
CA PRO A 656 39.81 8.93 -18.92
C PRO A 656 39.39 9.04 -20.41
N THR A 657 40.21 8.49 -21.30
CA THR A 657 40.00 8.40 -22.76
C THR A 657 39.38 7.08 -23.21
N TYR A 658 38.56 7.11 -24.27
CA TYR A 658 38.02 5.92 -24.94
C TYR A 658 39.01 5.25 -25.90
N SER A 659 38.88 3.93 -26.09
CA SER A 659 39.61 3.14 -27.09
C SER A 659 38.67 2.45 -28.08
N THR A 660 38.95 2.55 -29.39
CA THR A 660 38.18 1.99 -30.50
C THR A 660 38.82 0.73 -31.10
N LEU A 661 38.04 -0.32 -31.41
CA LEU A 661 38.17 -1.16 -32.63
C LEU A 661 37.13 -2.30 -32.69
N GLY A 662 36.52 -2.53 -33.85
CA GLY A 662 35.60 -3.66 -34.09
C GLY A 662 34.60 -3.43 -35.24
N ARG A 663 35.02 -3.69 -36.48
CA ARG A 663 34.26 -3.35 -37.71
C ARG A 663 33.70 -4.59 -38.39
N MET A 664 32.38 -4.65 -38.63
CA MET A 664 31.76 -5.54 -39.63
C MET A 664 30.67 -4.82 -40.45
N THR A 665 30.26 -5.44 -41.55
CA THR A 665 29.91 -4.75 -42.81
C THR A 665 28.44 -4.40 -43.05
N SER A 666 28.25 -3.31 -43.79
CA SER A 666 26.97 -2.77 -44.25
C SER A 666 26.22 -3.67 -45.25
N LYS A 667 24.89 -3.72 -45.12
CA LYS A 667 23.95 -3.87 -46.24
C LYS A 667 22.96 -2.70 -46.21
N LYS A 668 23.10 -1.76 -47.15
CA LYS A 668 22.04 -0.80 -47.50
C LYS A 668 21.02 -1.49 -48.38
N ILE A 669 19.74 -1.28 -48.10
CA ILE A 669 18.66 -1.43 -49.08
C ILE A 669 18.28 -0.01 -49.52
N ALA A 670 18.29 0.26 -50.82
CA ALA A 670 17.86 1.52 -51.39
C ALA A 670 16.38 1.42 -51.83
N PRO A 671 15.61 2.53 -51.81
CA PRO A 671 14.23 2.54 -52.27
C PRO A 671 14.14 2.55 -53.80
N ILE A 672 13.06 2.01 -54.34
CA ILE A 672 12.72 2.07 -55.76
C ILE A 672 11.74 3.23 -55.98
N HIS A 673 12.01 4.06 -56.99
CA HIS A 673 11.16 5.13 -57.48
C HIS A 673 11.05 4.96 -59.00
N GLU A 674 9.83 5.04 -59.56
CA GLU A 674 9.43 5.22 -60.98
C GLU A 674 8.04 4.56 -61.21
N THR A 675 7.08 5.05 -62.01
CA THR A 675 6.80 6.42 -62.51
C THR A 675 5.31 6.52 -62.89
N TYR A 676 4.85 7.74 -63.21
CA TYR A 676 3.54 8.10 -63.76
C TYR A 676 3.02 7.19 -64.90
N TYR A 677 1.69 7.02 -64.94
CA TYR A 677 0.91 7.16 -66.19
C TYR A 677 -0.46 7.79 -65.90
N SER A 678 -0.99 8.52 -66.89
CA SER A 678 -2.27 9.22 -66.87
C SER A 678 -3.36 8.47 -67.63
N THR A 679 -4.58 8.41 -67.06
CA THR A 679 -5.88 8.70 -67.71
C THR A 679 -6.95 8.79 -66.64
#